data_AF-A0A960WXQ8-F1
#
_entry.id   AF-A0A960WXQ8-F1
#
_cell.length_a   1.000
_cell.length_b   1.000
_cell.length_c   1.000
_cell.angle_alpha   90.00
_cell.angle_beta   90.00
_cell.angle_gamma   90.00
#
_symmetry.space_group_name_H-M   'P 1'
#
loop_
_entity.id
_entity.type
_entity.pdbx_description
1 polymer ?
#
loop_
_entity_poly.entity_id
_entity_poly.type
_entity_poly.pdbx_seq_one_letter_code
_entity_poly.pdbx_strand_id
1 'polypeptide(L)'
;MNTPLTLPPVLESKLSDFRRRVWLVKLAEGLLAAVFGLALSYVVVFVLDRFFETPAWLRGAILCSGAAVLGLGLPLKWHRWVWRQRRLEDAARLLRWKFPRLGDQLLGIVELARRDDGTTGRSERLVQAAMDQAADVVKDQDFSMAVPAARHRQWGWAAGGVMALVVAAFALVNDAARNATLRWLMPWRETERYTFARVDKLPDPLVVPFAEPFELPVTLAGDSRWQPESGWAQVLGQQGIAVTRAEKAYPFAFAPQKVDTELFVKVGDVRKTLQLQPRTRPELATLKARLKLPAYLQYKTQPVMELRGGSLSILKGAEAVFEATASRTLASAEMDGKALKVDGARLIAPATKIDAERQARFTWIDELGLTPRDPLVLNIEAGEDAAPRIVARRETLEQVVLDSEVVAFDVGISDDFGIKRVGLEWRGADAGGVVSATPLGEKIAAAGQPEMQEMDTRATFCATREGVAPQTLEVRAWAEDYLPDRPRSYSATFVMHVLNRTDHALWVTQQMTKWLESARETYEREQQLHQTNKELRAMNAGELDRPENRRRISQQATAENANAARLEALNQAGRNLVEQATKNPEFEAARLESWATMLKSLGDIASKRMPSVADLLKQSASAKADPKMAATPSAPGKPGDSKPGESKSSEPAPAGKPGDKPSSAQASAKPGQQGKPGQPPSPSGKTAPQVAQGPQPPPGDAKPKPVDPTAKPKDPAPSVKLTESTMNKPDPATADAKPGAPKPPSAGQLKLPTNSLAAAPGQKAPPPSDQPQPPASAAQEELEKGLGEQRDLLAEFARVTDQLNEILASLEASTFVKRFKAASRAQMELASGINQNTLDAFGISKPRAALQKITAEEMSETSKRGSKVMRENGVTVVIRDQPKAKAEPAAPETEPVVLMPYAKTARGTARTQSDVVSIIQSDLEAYSQRKPDQHFKRVLEEMKKVQVVRALSKVGDHAVDNLSGHAINGAEYWADTMDRWAEEMVAAGKASNCSSCKGDSLPPEIVLKVMQALRDEMKLRDETRELDKAKPAVDLPDYERRAMLLSAEQVRIAIGTQSAIDDVASLPNGPQTFQKELQLLTMVRRVMDEAGGLLESPDTGPKAIAAETEAIELLLQTKRQPPGGGGGGGGSPGGGGGAATASAAALSELGPGGDSESEVKARPVGQSTGRAGKEFPEEFKTGLDAYFNNLENQGGAKP
;
A
#
# COMPACT_ATOMS: atom_id res chain seq x y z
N MET A 1 48.21 -8.22 145.91
CA MET A 1 47.52 -8.46 144.63
C MET A 1 46.49 -7.37 144.49
N ASN A 2 46.68 -6.43 143.57
CA ASN A 2 45.77 -5.29 143.42
C ASN A 2 44.71 -5.66 142.39
N THR A 3 43.50 -5.94 142.84
CA THR A 3 42.33 -6.01 141.96
C THR A 3 42.05 -4.62 141.40
N PRO A 4 41.90 -4.44 140.08
CA PRO A 4 41.54 -3.14 139.52
C PRO A 4 40.17 -2.70 140.02
N LEU A 5 40.01 -1.39 140.26
CA LEU A 5 38.76 -0.79 140.72
C LEU A 5 37.70 -0.85 139.60
N THR A 6 36.87 -1.89 139.63
CA THR A 6 35.73 -2.04 138.71
C THR A 6 34.62 -1.06 139.07
N LEU A 7 34.00 -0.44 138.05
CA LEU A 7 32.80 0.40 138.22
C LEU A 7 31.67 -0.37 138.94
N PRO A 8 30.82 0.30 139.75
CA PRO A 8 29.66 -0.34 140.34
C PRO A 8 28.74 -0.93 139.25
N PRO A 9 28.23 -2.16 139.41
CA PRO A 9 27.49 -2.86 138.35
C PRO A 9 26.19 -2.14 137.95
N VAL A 10 25.58 -1.39 138.87
CA VAL A 10 24.41 -0.54 138.60
C VAL A 10 24.77 0.63 137.67
N LEU A 11 25.96 1.23 137.84
CA LEU A 11 26.42 2.34 137.01
C LEU A 11 26.80 1.86 135.61
N GLU A 12 27.53 0.73 135.53
CA GLU A 12 27.93 0.12 134.26
C GLU A 12 26.71 -0.34 133.45
N SER A 13 25.77 -1.06 134.07
CA SER A 13 24.55 -1.51 133.38
C SER A 13 23.74 -0.32 132.83
N LYS A 14 23.40 0.67 133.67
CA LYS A 14 22.65 1.89 133.27
C LYS A 14 23.34 2.67 132.14
N LEU A 15 24.66 2.87 132.20
CA LEU A 15 25.41 3.53 131.12
C LEU A 15 25.50 2.68 129.86
N SER A 16 25.64 1.35 129.99
CA SER A 16 25.67 0.43 128.87
C SER A 16 24.33 0.34 128.14
N ASP A 17 23.22 0.41 128.86
CA ASP A 17 21.86 0.41 128.33
C ASP A 17 21.50 1.75 127.70
N PHE A 18 21.93 2.87 128.29
CA PHE A 18 21.84 4.17 127.63
C PHE A 18 22.64 4.18 126.32
N ARG A 19 23.88 3.67 126.30
CA ARG A 19 24.70 3.53 125.09
C ARG A 19 24.01 2.65 124.03
N ARG A 20 23.53 1.46 124.41
CA ARG A 20 22.74 0.57 123.53
C ARG A 20 21.52 1.28 122.95
N ARG A 21 20.83 2.08 123.76
CA ARG A 21 19.64 2.85 123.34
C ARG A 21 19.99 4.01 122.41
N VAL A 22 21.11 4.71 122.62
CA VAL A 22 21.64 5.70 121.68
C VAL A 22 21.95 5.03 120.34
N TRP A 23 22.63 3.88 120.34
CA TRP A 23 22.91 3.10 119.13
C TRP A 23 21.61 2.71 118.41
N LEU A 24 20.67 2.05 119.11
CA LEU A 24 19.39 1.62 118.53
C LEU A 24 18.59 2.80 117.94
N VAL A 25 18.43 3.90 118.68
CA VAL A 25 17.66 5.06 118.21
C VAL A 25 18.33 5.75 117.02
N LYS A 26 19.66 5.90 117.03
CA LYS A 26 20.39 6.59 115.93
C LYS A 26 20.59 5.73 114.69
N LEU A 27 20.67 4.41 114.84
CA LEU A 27 20.61 3.48 113.71
C LEU A 27 19.19 3.37 113.16
N ALA A 28 18.15 3.34 113.99
CA ALA A 28 16.76 3.40 113.55
C ALA A 28 16.45 4.71 112.79
N GLU A 29 16.95 5.86 113.25
CA GLU A 29 16.91 7.12 112.48
C GLU A 29 17.67 7.05 111.14
N GLY A 30 18.70 6.21 111.03
CA GLY A 30 19.42 5.98 109.77
C GLY A 30 18.60 5.11 108.82
N LEU A 31 18.12 3.98 109.32
CA LEU A 31 17.37 2.99 108.56
C LEU A 31 16.01 3.53 108.10
N LEU A 32 15.25 4.22 108.97
CA LEU A 32 13.97 4.83 108.59
C LEU A 32 14.16 5.96 107.57
N ALA A 33 15.25 6.74 107.66
CA ALA A 33 15.58 7.73 106.63
C ALA A 33 15.98 7.09 105.30
N ALA A 34 16.68 5.95 105.33
CA ALA A 34 17.05 5.18 104.13
C ALA A 34 15.81 4.53 103.46
N VAL A 35 14.91 3.94 104.26
CA VAL A 35 13.61 3.40 103.76
C VAL A 35 12.78 4.53 103.15
N PHE A 36 12.68 5.68 103.82
CA PHE A 36 12.02 6.86 103.27
C PHE A 36 12.66 7.30 101.94
N GLY A 37 13.99 7.41 101.87
CA GLY A 37 14.70 7.82 100.65
C GLY A 37 14.45 6.89 99.46
N LEU A 38 14.52 5.58 99.68
CA LEU A 38 14.23 4.58 98.64
C LEU A 38 12.76 4.60 98.23
N ALA A 39 11.82 4.56 99.19
CA ALA A 39 10.39 4.59 98.90
C ALA A 39 9.97 5.88 98.18
N LEU A 40 10.54 7.03 98.57
CA LEU A 40 10.29 8.32 97.92
C LEU A 40 10.85 8.32 96.49
N SER A 41 12.04 7.77 96.26
CA SER A 41 12.62 7.66 94.92
C SER A 41 11.75 6.80 93.97
N TYR A 42 11.16 5.72 94.48
CA TYR A 42 10.19 4.92 93.73
C TYR A 42 8.89 5.70 93.44
N VAL A 43 8.30 6.39 94.44
CA VAL A 43 7.08 7.19 94.25
C VAL A 43 7.30 8.30 93.22
N VAL A 44 8.47 8.95 93.22
CA VAL A 44 8.84 9.95 92.21
C VAL A 44 8.89 9.35 90.80
N VAL A 45 9.52 8.18 90.61
CA VAL A 45 9.50 7.49 89.30
C VAL A 45 8.09 7.07 88.89
N PHE A 46 7.30 6.50 89.81
CA PHE A 46 5.91 6.08 89.55
C PHE A 46 5.03 7.24 89.07
N VAL A 47 5.15 8.42 89.70
CA VAL A 47 4.43 9.64 89.32
C VAL A 47 4.95 10.22 88.01
N LEU A 48 6.28 10.34 87.82
CA LEU A 48 6.86 10.87 86.58
C LEU A 48 6.51 10.01 85.36
N ASP A 49 6.46 8.69 85.51
CA ASP A 49 6.01 7.75 84.46
C ASP A 49 4.50 7.87 84.14
N ARG A 50 3.72 8.72 84.82
CA ARG A 50 2.35 9.06 84.38
C ARG A 50 2.33 10.22 83.37
N PHE A 51 3.33 11.11 83.42
CA PHE A 51 3.34 12.36 82.64
C PHE A 51 4.38 12.37 81.53
N PHE A 52 5.51 11.68 81.72
CA PHE A 52 6.67 11.70 80.83
C PHE A 52 7.18 10.29 80.55
N GLU A 53 8.02 10.15 79.54
CA GLU A 53 8.87 8.96 79.38
C GLU A 53 10.15 9.24 80.16
N THR A 54 10.30 8.65 81.35
CA THR A 54 11.47 8.93 82.19
C THR A 54 12.74 8.34 81.58
N PRO A 55 13.73 9.16 81.16
CA PRO A 55 14.93 8.65 80.52
C PRO A 55 15.78 7.87 81.53
N ALA A 56 16.55 6.90 81.02
CA ALA A 56 17.34 5.98 81.85
C ALA A 56 18.26 6.72 82.85
N TRP A 57 18.90 7.81 82.41
CA TRP A 57 19.78 8.62 83.26
C TRP A 57 19.02 9.27 84.42
N LEU A 58 17.79 9.74 84.21
CA LEU A 58 16.99 10.39 85.25
C LEU A 58 16.47 9.37 86.26
N ARG A 59 16.00 8.20 85.78
CA ARG A 59 15.65 7.06 86.64
C ARG A 59 16.85 6.62 87.50
N GLY A 60 18.03 6.52 86.89
CA GLY A 60 19.29 6.22 87.58
C GLY A 60 19.66 7.28 88.62
N ALA A 61 19.57 8.57 88.28
CA ALA A 61 19.83 9.67 89.21
C ALA A 61 18.87 9.66 90.42
N ILE A 62 17.58 9.43 90.18
CA ILE A 62 16.56 9.31 91.23
C ILE A 62 16.88 8.12 92.16
N LEU A 63 17.15 6.94 91.60
CA LEU A 63 17.54 5.75 92.36
C LEU A 63 18.81 6.00 93.20
N CYS A 64 19.86 6.56 92.59
CA CYS A 64 21.11 6.90 93.27
C CYS A 64 20.89 7.92 94.40
N SER A 65 20.01 8.91 94.22
CA SER A 65 19.68 9.88 95.27
C SER A 65 18.97 9.25 96.47
N GLY A 66 18.03 8.32 96.24
CA GLY A 66 17.37 7.56 97.30
C GLY A 66 18.33 6.59 98.01
N ALA A 67 19.17 5.91 97.23
CA ALA A 67 20.18 4.98 97.73
C ALA A 67 21.33 5.67 98.49
N ALA A 68 21.66 6.94 98.20
CA ALA A 68 22.73 7.66 98.89
C ALA A 68 22.50 7.80 100.40
N VAL A 69 21.24 7.88 100.85
CA VAL A 69 20.90 7.91 102.29
C VAL A 69 21.28 6.58 102.96
N LEU A 70 21.12 5.46 102.25
CA LEU A 70 21.54 4.13 102.71
C LEU A 70 23.05 3.94 102.59
N GLY A 71 23.64 4.24 101.42
CA GLY A 71 25.05 3.96 101.11
C GLY A 71 26.06 4.90 101.77
N LEU A 72 25.70 6.17 102.02
CA LEU A 72 26.57 7.15 102.67
C LEU A 72 26.04 7.55 104.06
N GLY A 73 24.73 7.84 104.15
CA GLY A 73 24.11 8.32 105.39
C GLY A 73 24.16 7.32 106.54
N LEU A 74 23.92 6.03 106.27
CA LEU A 74 23.91 4.99 107.30
C LEU A 74 25.33 4.64 107.81
N PRO A 75 26.37 4.45 106.96
CA PRO A 75 27.76 4.30 107.42
C PRO A 75 28.29 5.52 108.18
N LEU A 76 27.96 6.75 107.76
CA LEU A 76 28.35 7.96 108.50
C LEU A 76 27.68 8.04 109.88
N LYS A 77 26.39 7.68 109.99
CA LYS A 77 25.71 7.56 111.29
C LYS A 77 26.31 6.44 112.15
N TRP A 78 26.62 5.28 111.57
CA TRP A 78 27.28 4.17 112.27
C TRP A 78 28.66 4.59 112.81
N HIS A 79 29.50 5.22 111.98
CA HIS A 79 30.79 5.74 112.43
C HIS A 79 30.63 6.78 113.55
N ARG A 80 29.73 7.76 113.38
CA ARG A 80 29.53 8.83 114.37
C ARG A 80 28.93 8.36 115.70
N TRP A 81 27.97 7.43 115.69
CA TRP A 81 27.18 7.07 116.87
C TRP A 81 27.50 5.69 117.45
N VAL A 82 28.10 4.77 116.70
CA VAL A 82 28.51 3.43 117.18
C VAL A 82 30.03 3.37 117.32
N TRP A 83 30.79 3.74 116.28
CA TRP A 83 32.26 3.61 116.29
C TRP A 83 32.94 4.63 117.22
N ARG A 84 32.54 5.91 117.18
CA ARG A 84 33.06 6.98 118.04
C ARG A 84 32.49 7.00 119.48
N GLN A 85 31.60 6.08 119.83
CA GLN A 85 30.89 6.04 121.12
C GLN A 85 30.99 4.66 121.76
N ARG A 86 32.17 4.03 121.63
CA ARG A 86 32.44 2.69 122.13
C ARG A 86 32.68 2.67 123.64
N ARG A 87 33.26 3.73 124.19
CA ARG A 87 33.64 3.83 125.60
C ARG A 87 32.46 4.34 126.44
N LEU A 88 32.42 3.98 127.74
CA LEU A 88 31.34 4.39 128.64
C LEU A 88 31.43 5.89 128.97
N GLU A 89 32.65 6.43 128.97
CA GLU A 89 32.98 7.86 129.03
C GLU A 89 32.23 8.66 127.97
N ASP A 90 32.17 8.17 126.73
CA ASP A 90 31.51 8.88 125.64
C ASP A 90 29.98 8.93 125.85
N ALA A 91 29.40 7.85 126.41
CA ALA A 91 27.99 7.80 126.79
C ALA A 91 27.68 8.76 127.97
N ALA A 92 28.56 8.85 128.98
CA ALA A 92 28.45 9.85 130.05
C ALA A 92 28.57 11.29 129.51
N ARG A 93 29.47 11.52 128.54
CA ARG A 93 29.64 12.82 127.87
C ARG A 93 28.39 13.21 127.06
N LEU A 94 27.70 12.27 126.41
CA LEU A 94 26.41 12.53 125.76
C LEU A 94 25.29 12.86 126.76
N LEU A 95 25.34 12.30 127.97
CA LEU A 95 24.35 12.54 129.03
C LEU A 95 24.31 14.01 129.48
N ARG A 96 25.46 14.71 129.42
CA ARG A 96 25.60 16.15 129.72
C ARG A 96 24.60 17.03 128.95
N TRP A 97 24.14 16.60 127.77
CA TRP A 97 23.19 17.37 126.95
C TRP A 97 21.83 17.56 127.63
N LYS A 98 21.36 16.58 128.42
CA LYS A 98 20.08 16.67 129.15
C LYS A 98 20.27 16.82 130.66
N PHE A 99 21.34 16.26 131.21
CA PHE A 99 21.66 16.33 132.63
C PHE A 99 23.10 16.85 132.80
N PRO A 100 23.35 18.17 132.73
CA PRO A 100 24.72 18.72 132.72
C PRO A 100 25.54 18.31 133.96
N ARG A 101 25.01 18.59 135.16
CA ARG A 101 25.68 18.29 136.44
C ARG A 101 25.96 16.79 136.62
N LEU A 102 24.97 15.95 136.33
CA LEU A 102 25.06 14.49 136.50
C LEU A 102 25.96 13.87 135.41
N GLY A 103 25.95 14.37 134.18
CA GLY A 103 26.87 13.94 133.11
C GLY A 103 28.32 14.38 133.35
N ASP A 104 28.55 15.52 134.00
CA ASP A 104 29.88 15.94 134.44
C ASP A 104 30.41 15.04 135.56
N GLN A 105 29.59 14.78 136.58
CA GLN A 105 29.91 13.86 137.69
C GLN A 105 30.20 12.45 137.18
N LEU A 106 29.33 11.87 136.35
CA LEU A 106 29.54 10.53 135.80
C LEU A 106 30.73 10.45 134.87
N LEU A 107 31.01 11.47 134.05
CA LEU A 107 32.25 11.45 133.26
C LEU A 107 33.47 11.45 134.18
N GLY A 108 33.51 12.32 135.19
CA GLY A 108 34.60 12.36 136.16
C GLY A 108 34.81 11.02 136.86
N ILE A 109 33.73 10.35 137.25
CA ILE A 109 33.79 9.04 137.94
C ILE A 109 34.26 7.92 137.00
N VAL A 110 33.79 7.87 135.75
CA VAL A 110 34.26 6.86 134.77
C VAL A 110 35.71 7.14 134.33
N GLU A 111 36.14 8.41 134.24
CA GLU A 111 37.54 8.79 134.01
C GLU A 111 38.44 8.50 135.23
N LEU A 112 37.92 8.59 136.46
CA LEU A 112 38.62 8.15 137.67
C LEU A 112 38.77 6.61 137.71
N ALA A 113 37.75 5.87 137.30
CA ALA A 113 37.74 4.40 137.29
C ALA A 113 38.72 3.76 136.30
N ARG A 114 39.23 4.52 135.31
CA ARG A 114 39.93 3.98 134.14
C ARG A 114 41.35 4.50 133.94
N ARG A 115 41.90 5.22 134.93
CA ARG A 115 43.30 5.68 134.94
C ARG A 115 44.16 4.69 135.72
N ASP A 116 44.83 3.79 134.98
CA ASP A 116 45.74 2.78 135.54
C ASP A 116 47.17 3.30 135.85
N ASP A 117 47.44 4.59 135.66
CA ASP A 117 48.77 5.17 135.86
C ASP A 117 49.08 5.42 137.35
N GLY A 118 49.96 4.59 137.90
CA GLY A 118 50.32 4.56 139.32
C GLY A 118 51.14 5.76 139.80
N THR A 119 50.46 6.80 140.30
CA THR A 119 51.08 7.86 141.11
C THR A 119 50.37 8.04 142.45
N THR A 120 51.17 7.92 143.52
CA THR A 120 50.79 7.97 144.94
C THR A 120 49.99 9.22 145.33
N GLY A 121 48.90 9.05 146.08
CA GLY A 121 48.17 10.17 146.70
C GLY A 121 46.64 10.08 146.74
N ARG A 122 46.01 8.94 146.42
CA ARG A 122 44.54 8.78 146.47
C ARG A 122 44.11 7.80 147.56
N SER A 123 43.07 8.16 148.30
CA SER A 123 42.37 7.24 149.21
C SER A 123 41.35 6.42 148.42
N GLU A 124 41.58 5.12 148.30
CA GLU A 124 40.68 4.18 147.61
C GLU A 124 39.25 4.26 148.17
N ARG A 125 39.11 4.41 149.49
CA ARG A 125 37.80 4.58 150.16
C ARG A 125 37.05 5.84 149.73
N LEU A 126 37.73 6.94 149.44
CA LEU A 126 37.06 8.16 148.97
C LEU A 126 36.60 8.03 147.52
N VAL A 127 37.38 7.34 146.67
CA VAL A 127 36.98 7.04 145.29
C VAL A 127 35.80 6.08 145.26
N GLN A 128 35.83 5.03 146.10
CA GLN A 128 34.75 4.06 146.21
C GLN A 128 33.47 4.68 146.78
N ALA A 129 33.55 5.48 147.85
CA ALA A 129 32.39 6.19 148.39
C ALA A 129 31.78 7.19 147.38
N ALA A 130 32.60 7.86 146.55
CA ALA A 130 32.11 8.72 145.48
C ALA A 130 31.44 7.92 144.33
N MET A 131 31.93 6.71 144.05
CA MET A 131 31.30 5.78 143.10
C MET A 131 29.95 5.27 143.62
N ASP A 132 29.87 4.88 144.89
CA ASP A 132 28.65 4.37 145.51
C ASP A 132 27.58 5.49 145.63
N GLN A 133 27.98 6.70 146.05
CA GLN A 133 27.11 7.87 146.08
C GLN A 133 26.54 8.20 144.68
N ALA A 134 27.34 8.07 143.63
CA ALA A 134 26.86 8.28 142.26
C ALA A 134 26.00 7.11 141.75
N ALA A 135 26.27 5.88 142.19
CA ALA A 135 25.44 4.72 141.87
C ALA A 135 24.02 4.90 142.45
N ASP A 136 23.89 5.35 143.70
CA ASP A 136 22.59 5.67 144.30
C ASP A 136 21.88 6.83 143.58
N VAL A 137 22.58 7.92 143.25
CA VAL A 137 21.99 9.06 142.50
C VAL A 137 21.53 8.66 141.08
N VAL A 138 22.14 7.64 140.46
CA VAL A 138 21.79 7.12 139.13
C VAL A 138 20.71 6.04 139.15
N LYS A 139 20.57 5.31 140.27
CA LYS A 139 19.69 4.14 140.39
C LYS A 139 18.26 4.41 139.95
N ASP A 140 17.70 5.54 140.37
CA ASP A 140 16.30 5.92 140.11
C ASP A 140 16.14 6.89 138.91
N GLN A 141 17.24 7.27 138.24
CA GLN A 141 17.20 8.10 137.05
C GLN A 141 16.84 7.30 135.78
N ASP A 142 16.04 7.91 134.90
CA ASP A 142 15.67 7.34 133.61
C ASP A 142 16.35 8.06 132.41
N PHE A 143 17.37 7.41 131.84
CA PHE A 143 18.11 7.90 130.68
C PHE A 143 17.42 7.61 129.33
N SER A 144 16.28 6.91 129.34
CA SER A 144 15.37 6.64 128.21
C SER A 144 15.14 7.84 127.28
N MET A 145 14.98 9.02 127.89
CA MET A 145 14.64 10.27 127.21
C MET A 145 15.84 11.24 127.11
N ALA A 146 17.08 10.76 127.27
CA ALA A 146 18.31 11.57 127.20
C ALA A 146 19.06 11.48 125.85
N VAL A 147 18.56 10.69 124.89
CA VAL A 147 19.17 10.56 123.55
C VAL A 147 19.11 11.90 122.79
N PRO A 148 20.24 12.49 122.37
CA PRO A 148 20.25 13.81 121.74
C PRO A 148 19.43 13.88 120.44
N ALA A 149 18.52 14.86 120.38
CA ALA A 149 17.67 15.13 119.21
C ALA A 149 17.07 13.86 118.56
N ALA A 150 16.31 13.08 119.33
CA ALA A 150 15.72 11.82 118.88
C ALA A 150 14.60 12.05 117.84
N ARG A 151 14.91 11.88 116.54
CA ARG A 151 13.99 12.08 115.41
C ARG A 151 13.40 10.78 114.83
N HIS A 152 13.65 9.63 115.46
CA HIS A 152 13.15 8.33 114.98
C HIS A 152 11.63 8.31 114.75
N ARG A 153 10.83 8.98 115.60
CA ARG A 153 9.38 9.12 115.39
C ARG A 153 9.02 9.94 114.15
N GLN A 154 9.72 11.05 113.90
CA GLN A 154 9.51 11.88 112.71
C GLN A 154 9.84 11.11 111.43
N TRP A 155 10.97 10.40 111.42
CA TRP A 155 11.35 9.52 110.31
C TRP A 155 10.41 8.31 110.17
N GLY A 156 9.86 7.79 111.27
CA GLY A 156 8.85 6.73 111.27
C GLY A 156 7.55 7.17 110.60
N TRP A 157 7.02 8.35 110.96
CA TRP A 157 5.85 8.94 110.30
C TRP A 157 6.11 9.24 108.83
N ALA A 158 7.28 9.81 108.49
CA ALA A 158 7.63 10.10 107.10
C ALA A 158 7.76 8.82 106.25
N ALA A 159 8.51 7.82 106.73
CA ALA A 159 8.65 6.54 106.05
C ALA A 159 7.31 5.80 105.93
N GLY A 160 6.51 5.78 107.00
CA GLY A 160 5.17 5.18 107.00
C GLY A 160 4.22 5.84 106.00
N GLY A 161 4.21 7.17 105.93
CA GLY A 161 3.39 7.91 104.97
C GLY A 161 3.75 7.62 103.51
N VAL A 162 5.05 7.58 103.18
CA VAL A 162 5.47 7.24 101.81
C VAL A 162 5.23 5.76 101.49
N MET A 163 5.47 4.84 102.45
CA MET A 163 5.16 3.42 102.27
C MET A 163 3.65 3.18 102.07
N ALA A 164 2.78 3.95 102.72
CA ALA A 164 1.34 3.90 102.48
C ALA A 164 0.97 4.29 101.03
N LEU A 165 1.66 5.28 100.44
CA LEU A 165 1.51 5.62 99.02
C LEU A 165 1.97 4.49 98.09
N VAL A 166 3.06 3.78 98.45
CA VAL A 166 3.52 2.60 97.69
C VAL A 166 2.46 1.48 97.74
N VAL A 167 1.93 1.17 98.92
CA VAL A 167 0.87 0.15 99.09
C VAL A 167 -0.40 0.55 98.32
N ALA A 168 -0.82 1.82 98.39
CA ALA A 168 -1.95 2.33 97.63
C ALA A 168 -1.74 2.20 96.11
N ALA A 169 -0.53 2.47 95.60
CA ALA A 169 -0.21 2.29 94.18
C ALA A 169 -0.35 0.83 93.72
N PHE A 170 0.12 -0.14 94.52
CA PHE A 170 -0.07 -1.56 94.21
C PHE A 170 -1.51 -2.04 94.33
N ALA A 171 -2.27 -1.52 95.30
CA ALA A 171 -3.68 -1.88 95.50
C ALA A 171 -4.60 -1.33 94.40
N LEU A 172 -4.40 -0.08 93.99
CA LEU A 172 -5.24 0.60 93.00
C LEU A 172 -4.79 0.36 91.56
N VAL A 173 -3.48 0.27 91.31
CA VAL A 173 -2.91 0.20 89.95
C VAL A 173 -1.72 -0.77 89.87
N ASN A 174 -1.95 -2.02 90.28
CA ASN A 174 -0.96 -3.10 90.33
C ASN A 174 -0.02 -3.17 89.11
N ASP A 175 -0.53 -3.14 87.87
CA ASP A 175 0.31 -3.30 86.68
C ASP A 175 1.22 -2.08 86.42
N ALA A 176 0.72 -0.87 86.66
CA ALA A 176 1.53 0.35 86.57
C ALA A 176 2.57 0.41 87.68
N ALA A 177 2.22 -0.03 88.90
CA ALA A 177 3.14 -0.15 90.03
C ALA A 177 4.27 -1.15 89.72
N ARG A 178 3.94 -2.35 89.22
CA ARG A 178 4.92 -3.35 88.76
C ARG A 178 5.84 -2.83 87.66
N ASN A 179 5.29 -2.16 86.64
CA ASN A 179 6.08 -1.55 85.57
C ASN A 179 7.01 -0.46 86.10
N ALA A 180 6.53 0.42 86.97
CA ALA A 180 7.34 1.45 87.63
C ALA A 180 8.44 0.82 88.51
N THR A 181 8.16 -0.29 89.22
CA THR A 181 9.17 -1.02 90.00
C THR A 181 10.28 -1.56 89.10
N LEU A 182 9.94 -2.16 87.96
CA LEU A 182 10.93 -2.64 86.99
C LEU A 182 11.74 -1.47 86.41
N ARG A 183 11.09 -0.37 86.01
CA ARG A 183 11.74 0.84 85.49
C ARG A 183 12.64 1.52 86.52
N TRP A 184 12.27 1.52 87.80
CA TRP A 184 13.04 2.08 88.91
C TRP A 184 14.23 1.20 89.32
N LEU A 185 14.05 -0.11 89.45
CA LEU A 185 15.10 -1.05 89.86
C LEU A 185 16.12 -1.33 88.74
N MET A 186 15.69 -1.29 87.47
CA MET A 186 16.53 -1.48 86.29
C MET A 186 16.49 -0.23 85.39
N PRO A 187 17.09 0.90 85.80
CA PRO A 187 16.95 2.18 85.10
C PRO A 187 17.53 2.15 83.67
N TRP A 188 18.54 1.31 83.41
CA TRP A 188 19.17 1.15 82.08
C TRP A 188 18.44 0.17 81.14
N ARG A 189 17.41 -0.55 81.60
CA ARG A 189 16.65 -1.46 80.74
C ARG A 189 15.60 -0.69 79.94
N GLU A 190 15.53 -0.98 78.64
CA GLU A 190 14.50 -0.50 77.74
C GLU A 190 13.17 -1.27 77.96
N THR A 191 12.54 -1.01 79.10
CA THR A 191 11.19 -1.48 79.40
C THR A 191 10.20 -0.39 79.02
N GLU A 192 9.31 -0.68 78.05
CA GLU A 192 8.22 0.22 77.67
C GLU A 192 7.42 0.70 78.89
N ARG A 193 6.96 1.96 78.82
CA ARG A 193 6.16 2.58 79.87
C ARG A 193 4.75 1.99 79.87
N TYR A 194 4.26 1.55 81.04
CA TYR A 194 2.86 1.15 81.17
C TYR A 194 1.95 2.36 80.95
N THR A 195 1.15 2.30 79.89
CA THR A 195 0.03 3.19 79.60
C THR A 195 -1.30 2.50 79.88
N PHE A 196 -2.31 3.29 80.25
CA PHE A 196 -3.67 2.82 80.52
C PHE A 196 -4.47 2.61 79.24
N ALA A 197 -4.28 3.48 78.25
CA ALA A 197 -4.66 3.20 76.88
C ALA A 197 -3.58 2.30 76.24
N ARG A 198 -4.00 1.27 75.51
CA ARG A 198 -3.13 0.39 74.73
C ARG A 198 -3.61 0.38 73.28
N VAL A 199 -2.67 0.53 72.36
CA VAL A 199 -2.90 0.43 70.91
C VAL A 199 -2.15 -0.77 70.39
N ASP A 200 -2.63 -1.36 69.29
CA ASP A 200 -1.93 -2.44 68.61
C ASP A 200 -0.56 -1.96 68.08
N LYS A 201 0.29 -2.90 67.68
CA LYS A 201 1.64 -2.59 67.20
C LYS A 201 1.57 -1.85 65.86
N LEU A 202 1.72 -0.53 65.92
CA LEU A 202 1.87 0.33 64.75
C LEU A 202 3.15 -0.02 63.95
N PRO A 203 3.13 0.06 62.61
CA PRO A 203 4.30 -0.13 61.78
C PRO A 203 5.30 1.02 61.96
N ASP A 204 6.58 0.69 62.10
CA ASP A 204 7.68 1.64 62.17
C ASP A 204 8.90 1.03 61.44
N PRO A 205 9.34 1.59 60.30
CA PRO A 205 8.76 2.75 59.61
C PRO A 205 7.36 2.46 59.03
N LEU A 206 6.55 3.52 58.93
CA LEU A 206 5.28 3.53 58.21
C LEU A 206 5.53 4.00 56.77
N VAL A 207 5.50 3.07 55.82
CA VAL A 207 5.60 3.39 54.38
C VAL A 207 4.22 3.79 53.85
N VAL A 208 4.15 4.89 53.09
CA VAL A 208 2.92 5.41 52.49
C VAL A 208 3.11 5.77 51.02
N PRO A 209 2.04 5.83 50.20
CA PRO A 209 2.16 6.25 48.81
C PRO A 209 2.60 7.72 48.69
N PHE A 210 3.58 7.97 47.83
CA PHE A 210 4.16 9.29 47.60
C PHE A 210 3.12 10.27 47.02
N ALA A 211 3.00 11.44 47.65
CA ALA A 211 2.11 12.53 47.26
C ALA A 211 0.61 12.19 47.19
N GLU A 212 0.15 11.14 47.88
CA GLU A 212 -1.26 10.78 48.04
C GLU A 212 -1.71 10.94 49.51
N PRO A 213 -2.99 11.25 49.78
CA PRO A 213 -3.53 11.17 51.13
C PRO A 213 -3.53 9.72 51.60
N PHE A 214 -3.34 9.51 52.91
CA PHE A 214 -3.34 8.16 53.49
C PHE A 214 -4.06 8.15 54.84
N GLU A 215 -4.55 6.98 55.23
CA GLU A 215 -5.19 6.76 56.53
C GLU A 215 -4.33 5.84 57.40
N LEU A 216 -4.20 6.19 58.68
CA LEU A 216 -3.61 5.34 59.71
C LEU A 216 -4.69 4.96 60.73
N PRO A 217 -5.34 3.78 60.59
CA PRO A 217 -6.28 3.28 61.57
C PRO A 217 -5.51 2.80 62.81
N VAL A 218 -5.49 3.63 63.86
CA VAL A 218 -4.87 3.25 65.14
C VAL A 218 -5.91 2.49 65.96
N THR A 219 -5.77 1.19 66.11
CA THR A 219 -6.70 0.32 66.87
C THR A 219 -6.30 0.21 68.34
N LEU A 220 -7.31 0.20 69.23
CA LEU A 220 -7.13 -0.11 70.65
C LEU A 220 -7.01 -1.63 70.86
N ALA A 221 -5.98 -2.03 71.60
CA ALA A 221 -5.79 -3.42 72.00
C ALA A 221 -6.93 -3.88 72.94
N GLY A 222 -7.28 -5.16 72.87
CA GLY A 222 -8.42 -5.72 73.61
C GLY A 222 -8.31 -5.67 75.14
N ASP A 223 -7.11 -5.45 75.67
CA ASP A 223 -6.79 -5.35 77.11
C ASP A 223 -6.64 -3.89 77.60
N SER A 224 -6.98 -2.90 76.76
CA SER A 224 -6.87 -1.48 77.08
C SER A 224 -7.85 -1.08 78.20
N ARG A 225 -7.30 -0.73 79.39
CA ARG A 225 -8.11 -0.33 80.56
C ARG A 225 -8.77 1.03 80.40
N TRP A 226 -8.13 1.96 79.68
CA TRP A 226 -8.70 3.25 79.31
C TRP A 226 -9.05 3.25 77.82
N GLN A 227 -10.19 3.80 77.48
CA GLN A 227 -10.67 3.95 76.10
C GLN A 227 -10.95 5.43 75.83
N PRO A 228 -9.95 6.23 75.43
CA PRO A 228 -10.12 7.66 75.17
C PRO A 228 -11.16 7.92 74.09
N GLU A 229 -12.00 8.95 74.26
CA GLU A 229 -13.00 9.32 73.25
C GLU A 229 -12.36 9.90 71.98
N SER A 230 -11.20 10.55 72.11
CA SER A 230 -10.44 11.11 70.98
C SER A 230 -8.97 10.71 71.00
N GLY A 231 -8.41 10.60 69.81
CA GLY A 231 -6.98 10.52 69.54
C GLY A 231 -6.51 11.80 68.84
N TRP A 232 -5.21 12.07 68.90
CA TRP A 232 -4.57 13.18 68.22
C TRP A 232 -3.30 12.69 67.52
N ALA A 233 -3.04 13.16 66.31
CA ALA A 233 -1.80 12.85 65.59
C ALA A 233 -1.32 14.03 64.74
N GLN A 234 0.00 14.14 64.55
CA GLN A 234 0.63 15.25 63.84
C GLN A 234 1.85 14.78 63.06
N VAL A 235 1.87 15.07 61.76
CA VAL A 235 3.10 15.00 60.96
C VAL A 235 3.96 16.23 61.28
N LEU A 236 5.26 16.04 61.50
CA LEU A 236 6.19 17.11 61.86
C LEU A 236 6.10 18.28 60.85
N GLY A 237 5.87 19.49 61.36
CA GLY A 237 5.71 20.71 60.55
C GLY A 237 4.30 20.98 60.01
N GLN A 238 3.32 20.09 60.23
CA GLN A 238 1.92 20.27 59.80
C GLN A 238 0.99 20.51 61.00
N GLN A 239 -0.27 20.88 60.74
CA GLN A 239 -1.26 21.01 61.82
C GLN A 239 -1.66 19.62 62.35
N GLY A 240 -1.80 19.49 63.68
CA GLY A 240 -2.22 18.24 64.32
C GLY A 240 -3.73 18.00 64.15
N ILE A 241 -4.08 16.75 63.89
CA ILE A 241 -5.44 16.28 63.60
C ILE A 241 -5.98 15.55 64.83
N ALA A 242 -7.16 15.95 65.30
CA ALA A 242 -7.89 15.24 66.36
C ALA A 242 -9.05 14.43 65.75
N VAL A 243 -9.20 13.18 66.17
CA VAL A 243 -10.20 12.25 65.63
C VAL A 243 -10.94 11.55 66.77
N THR A 244 -12.27 11.50 66.69
CA THR A 244 -13.13 10.75 67.62
C THR A 244 -13.04 9.25 67.35
N ARG A 245 -13.06 8.42 68.39
CA ARG A 245 -12.98 6.96 68.27
C ARG A 245 -14.20 6.39 67.52
N ALA A 246 -13.95 5.69 66.41
CA ALA A 246 -14.92 4.86 65.73
C ALA A 246 -14.79 3.43 66.27
N GLU A 247 -15.73 3.01 67.13
CA GLU A 247 -15.71 1.73 67.87
C GLU A 247 -14.41 1.49 68.67
N LYS A 248 -13.42 0.84 68.05
CA LYS A 248 -12.09 0.53 68.60
C LYS A 248 -10.94 1.22 67.86
N ALA A 249 -11.20 1.95 66.78
CA ALA A 249 -10.18 2.57 65.94
C ALA A 249 -10.23 4.11 65.97
N TYR A 250 -9.08 4.74 65.74
CA TYR A 250 -8.97 6.17 65.43
C TYR A 250 -8.54 6.29 63.96
N PRO A 251 -9.46 6.62 63.04
CA PRO A 251 -9.13 6.77 61.62
C PRO A 251 -8.45 8.12 61.34
N PHE A 252 -7.13 8.18 61.53
CA PHE A 252 -6.38 9.39 61.21
C PHE A 252 -6.13 9.49 59.69
N ALA A 253 -6.85 10.39 59.01
CA ALA A 253 -6.60 10.73 57.61
C ALA A 253 -5.59 11.89 57.51
N PHE A 254 -4.52 11.71 56.76
CA PHE A 254 -3.46 12.70 56.56
C PHE A 254 -3.42 13.21 55.12
N ALA A 255 -3.00 14.48 54.96
CA ALA A 255 -2.74 15.08 53.67
C ALA A 255 -1.53 14.43 52.95
N PRO A 256 -1.41 14.57 51.61
CA PRO A 256 -0.26 14.13 50.82
C PRO A 256 1.12 14.47 51.39
N GLN A 257 2.00 13.46 51.45
CA GLN A 257 3.38 13.61 51.93
C GLN A 257 4.39 13.31 50.83
N LYS A 258 5.52 14.02 50.83
CA LYS A 258 6.56 13.96 49.77
C LYS A 258 7.98 13.72 50.27
N VAL A 259 8.21 13.84 51.57
CA VAL A 259 9.54 13.77 52.19
C VAL A 259 9.44 12.91 53.45
N ASP A 260 10.47 12.13 53.73
CA ASP A 260 10.58 11.34 54.95
C ASP A 260 10.54 12.27 56.17
N THR A 261 9.69 11.93 57.14
CA THR A 261 9.35 12.82 58.25
C THR A 261 8.82 12.01 59.45
N GLU A 262 8.64 12.66 60.59
CA GLU A 262 8.13 12.00 61.80
C GLU A 262 6.61 12.20 61.95
N LEU A 263 5.90 11.12 62.27
CA LEU A 263 4.49 11.13 62.63
C LEU A 263 4.33 10.87 64.13
N PHE A 264 3.88 11.88 64.86
CA PHE A 264 3.54 11.78 66.29
C PHE A 264 2.09 11.32 66.44
N VAL A 265 1.87 10.28 67.23
CA VAL A 265 0.54 9.73 67.55
C VAL A 265 0.34 9.75 69.07
N LYS A 266 -0.78 10.31 69.51
CA LYS A 266 -1.20 10.40 70.92
C LYS A 266 -2.63 9.89 71.10
N VAL A 267 -2.79 8.81 71.86
CA VAL A 267 -4.09 8.24 72.22
C VAL A 267 -4.16 8.11 73.73
N GLY A 268 -4.88 9.02 74.38
CA GLY A 268 -4.87 9.13 75.84
C GLY A 268 -3.47 9.42 76.39
N ASP A 269 -2.89 8.42 77.08
CA ASP A 269 -1.52 8.44 77.60
C ASP A 269 -0.50 7.69 76.73
N VAL A 270 -0.92 7.02 75.65
CA VAL A 270 -0.02 6.58 74.58
C VAL A 270 0.60 7.79 73.90
N ARG A 271 1.91 7.74 73.69
CA ARG A 271 2.66 8.66 72.80
C ARG A 271 3.63 7.80 72.01
N LYS A 272 3.56 7.84 70.69
CA LYS A 272 4.52 7.18 69.79
C LYS A 272 4.94 8.15 68.69
N THR A 273 6.17 7.99 68.22
CA THR A 273 6.69 8.63 67.01
C THR A 273 6.97 7.51 66.02
N LEU A 274 6.50 7.65 64.78
CA LEU A 274 6.74 6.71 63.69
C LEU A 274 7.55 7.42 62.61
N GLN A 275 8.49 6.70 61.98
CA GLN A 275 9.17 7.21 60.78
C GLN A 275 8.26 7.04 59.57
N LEU A 276 7.74 8.16 59.05
CA LEU A 276 6.84 8.19 57.90
C LEU A 276 7.66 8.30 56.61
N GLN A 277 7.56 7.31 55.73
CA GLN A 277 8.34 7.21 54.50
C GLN A 277 7.45 7.22 53.26
N PRO A 278 7.27 8.37 52.58
CA PRO A 278 6.57 8.42 51.30
C PRO A 278 7.39 7.73 50.20
N ARG A 279 6.81 6.73 49.55
CA ARG A 279 7.44 5.95 48.46
C ARG A 279 6.50 5.85 47.27
N THR A 280 7.04 5.91 46.06
CA THR A 280 6.25 5.72 44.84
C THR A 280 5.63 4.31 44.83
N ARG A 281 4.40 4.20 44.34
CA ARG A 281 3.72 2.91 44.14
C ARG A 281 4.47 2.05 43.11
N PRO A 282 4.39 0.72 43.20
CA PRO A 282 4.94 -0.17 42.19
C PRO A 282 4.10 -0.10 40.92
N GLU A 283 4.74 0.15 39.77
CA GLU A 283 4.12 0.23 38.45
C GLU A 283 4.70 -0.87 37.55
N LEU A 284 3.96 -1.34 36.54
CA LEU A 284 4.50 -2.28 35.56
C LEU A 284 5.32 -1.53 34.51
N ALA A 285 6.64 -1.71 34.54
CA ALA A 285 7.57 -1.11 33.60
C ALA A 285 7.55 -1.80 32.23
N THR A 286 7.27 -3.10 32.19
CA THR A 286 7.04 -3.86 30.94
C THR A 286 6.00 -4.96 31.15
N LEU A 287 5.24 -5.25 30.10
CA LEU A 287 4.36 -6.40 30.00
C LEU A 287 4.59 -7.07 28.65
N LYS A 288 4.74 -8.39 28.63
CA LYS A 288 5.03 -9.18 27.44
C LYS A 288 4.13 -10.41 27.39
N ALA A 289 3.62 -10.75 26.21
CA ALA A 289 2.95 -12.02 25.96
C ALA A 289 3.88 -12.88 25.10
N ARG A 290 4.36 -14.01 25.63
CA ARG A 290 4.97 -15.07 24.82
C ARG A 290 3.86 -15.96 24.31
N LEU A 291 3.74 -16.06 22.99
CA LEU A 291 2.69 -16.80 22.32
C LEU A 291 3.19 -18.15 21.82
N LYS A 292 2.37 -19.17 22.01
CA LYS A 292 2.48 -20.46 21.33
C LYS A 292 1.27 -20.58 20.42
N LEU A 293 1.49 -20.30 19.14
CA LEU A 293 0.47 -20.29 18.09
C LEU A 293 0.00 -21.72 17.75
N PRO A 294 -1.17 -21.88 17.09
CA PRO A 294 -1.67 -23.16 16.65
C PRO A 294 -0.70 -23.91 15.71
N ALA A 295 -0.69 -25.24 15.80
CA ALA A 295 0.27 -26.08 15.10
C ALA A 295 0.18 -26.02 13.55
N TYR A 296 -0.97 -25.60 12.99
CA TYR A 296 -1.15 -25.50 11.54
C TYR A 296 -0.23 -24.44 10.89
N LEU A 297 0.14 -23.39 11.64
CA LEU A 297 1.03 -22.32 11.17
C LEU A 297 2.51 -22.75 11.06
N GLN A 298 2.88 -23.91 11.62
CA GLN A 298 4.24 -24.48 11.55
C GLN A 298 5.37 -23.58 12.12
N TYR A 299 5.03 -22.58 12.93
CA TYR A 299 5.99 -21.73 13.63
C TYR A 299 6.95 -22.58 14.48
N LYS A 300 8.24 -22.30 14.37
CA LYS A 300 9.27 -22.92 15.22
C LYS A 300 9.62 -22.04 16.41
N THR A 301 9.37 -20.74 16.29
CA THR A 301 9.59 -19.77 17.36
C THR A 301 8.32 -19.57 18.18
N GLN A 302 8.47 -19.04 19.41
CA GLN A 302 7.36 -18.54 20.21
C GLN A 302 7.43 -17.01 20.19
N PRO A 303 6.65 -16.32 19.34
CA PRO A 303 6.74 -14.87 19.22
C PRO A 303 6.41 -14.18 20.56
N VAL A 304 7.12 -13.08 20.83
CA VAL A 304 6.96 -12.29 22.06
C VAL A 304 6.45 -10.90 21.69
N MET A 305 5.21 -10.61 22.06
CA MET A 305 4.60 -9.29 21.88
C MET A 305 4.81 -8.45 23.12
N GLU A 306 5.35 -7.23 22.98
CA GLU A 306 5.44 -6.25 24.07
C GLU A 306 4.18 -5.39 24.09
N LEU A 307 3.52 -5.36 25.25
CA LEU A 307 2.27 -4.65 25.46
C LEU A 307 2.53 -3.24 25.98
N ARG A 308 1.95 -2.24 25.30
CA ARG A 308 2.01 -0.82 25.68
C ARG A 308 0.64 -0.19 25.92
N GLY A 309 -0.43 -0.99 25.84
CA GLY A 309 -1.81 -0.58 26.04
C GLY A 309 -2.61 -1.63 26.80
N GLY A 310 -3.85 -1.29 27.16
CA GLY A 310 -4.77 -2.16 27.91
C GLY A 310 -5.53 -3.20 27.07
N SER A 311 -5.23 -3.35 25.77
CA SER A 311 -5.82 -4.37 24.91
C SER A 311 -4.77 -5.15 24.12
N LEU A 312 -5.11 -6.40 23.77
CA LEU A 312 -4.29 -7.31 22.99
C LEU A 312 -5.18 -8.22 22.14
N SER A 313 -5.00 -8.17 20.82
CA SER A 313 -5.59 -9.17 19.93
C SER A 313 -4.62 -10.35 19.77
N ILE A 314 -5.11 -11.58 19.95
CA ILE A 314 -4.36 -12.82 19.75
C ILE A 314 -5.21 -13.77 18.89
N LEU A 315 -4.55 -14.52 18.01
CA LEU A 315 -5.16 -15.60 17.25
C LEU A 315 -5.90 -16.60 18.15
N LYS A 316 -7.17 -16.84 17.81
CA LYS A 316 -8.05 -17.84 18.41
C LYS A 316 -7.42 -19.23 18.41
N GLY A 317 -7.42 -19.87 19.58
CA GLY A 317 -6.79 -21.17 19.82
C GLY A 317 -5.31 -21.12 20.22
N ALA A 318 -4.64 -19.96 20.18
CA ALA A 318 -3.28 -19.81 20.68
C ALA A 318 -3.22 -19.87 22.22
N GLU A 319 -2.06 -20.26 22.75
CA GLU A 319 -1.73 -20.20 24.18
C GLU A 319 -0.82 -19.00 24.46
N ALA A 320 -1.20 -18.14 25.41
CA ALA A 320 -0.42 -16.97 25.82
C ALA A 320 0.12 -17.12 27.25
N VAL A 321 1.41 -16.81 27.43
CA VAL A 321 2.08 -16.67 28.74
C VAL A 321 2.42 -15.20 28.95
N PHE A 322 1.82 -14.58 29.96
CA PHE A 322 2.09 -13.17 30.29
C PHE A 322 3.26 -13.07 31.28
N GLU A 323 4.30 -12.34 30.88
CA GLU A 323 5.47 -12.00 31.69
C GLU A 323 5.49 -10.49 31.89
N ALA A 324 5.40 -10.01 33.13
CA ALA A 324 5.49 -8.59 33.44
C ALA A 324 6.64 -8.29 34.40
N THR A 325 7.22 -7.10 34.30
CA THR A 325 8.27 -6.62 35.21
C THR A 325 7.82 -5.31 35.85
N ALA A 326 7.76 -5.28 37.18
CA ALA A 326 7.44 -4.10 37.96
C ALA A 326 8.66 -3.19 38.18
N SER A 327 8.41 -1.94 38.58
CA SER A 327 9.43 -0.94 38.95
C SER A 327 10.13 -1.22 40.29
N ARG A 328 9.61 -2.18 41.07
CA ARG A 328 10.17 -2.66 42.35
C ARG A 328 9.98 -4.18 42.48
N THR A 329 10.79 -4.79 43.32
CA THR A 329 10.63 -6.16 43.81
C THR A 329 9.25 -6.38 44.42
N LEU A 330 8.62 -7.50 44.06
CA LEU A 330 7.25 -7.83 44.42
C LEU A 330 7.22 -8.86 45.56
N ALA A 331 6.32 -8.67 46.52
CA ALA A 331 6.03 -9.64 47.57
C ALA A 331 4.99 -10.68 47.08
N SER A 332 3.98 -10.22 46.34
CA SER A 332 2.94 -11.07 45.76
C SER A 332 2.31 -10.43 44.53
N ALA A 333 1.79 -11.26 43.62
CA ALA A 333 1.01 -10.83 42.48
C ALA A 333 -0.15 -11.81 42.24
N GLU A 334 -1.24 -11.31 41.68
CA GLU A 334 -2.47 -12.06 41.37
C GLU A 334 -3.01 -11.67 39.99
N MET A 335 -3.66 -12.64 39.33
CA MET A 335 -4.45 -12.44 38.12
C MET A 335 -5.84 -13.05 38.34
N ASP A 336 -6.89 -12.24 38.20
CA ASP A 336 -8.28 -12.65 38.45
C ASP A 336 -8.48 -13.33 39.83
N GLY A 337 -7.79 -12.83 40.86
CA GLY A 337 -7.83 -13.37 42.23
C GLY A 337 -7.06 -14.69 42.43
N LYS A 338 -6.24 -15.11 41.46
CA LYS A 338 -5.34 -16.27 41.59
C LYS A 338 -3.90 -15.82 41.72
N ALA A 339 -3.20 -16.33 42.73
CA ALA A 339 -1.78 -16.05 42.95
C ALA A 339 -0.92 -16.44 41.74
N LEU A 340 -0.03 -15.53 41.34
CA LEU A 340 0.96 -15.71 40.29
C LEU A 340 2.32 -16.09 40.86
N LYS A 341 3.19 -16.65 40.02
CA LYS A 341 4.59 -16.85 40.37
C LYS A 341 5.33 -15.51 40.27
N VAL A 342 6.03 -15.14 41.34
CA VAL A 342 6.87 -13.95 41.43
C VAL A 342 8.35 -14.36 41.51
N ASP A 343 9.21 -13.63 40.81
CA ASP A 343 10.67 -13.78 40.80
C ASP A 343 11.32 -12.39 40.81
N GLY A 344 11.66 -11.90 42.01
CA GLY A 344 12.12 -10.53 42.22
C GLY A 344 11.07 -9.49 41.80
N ALA A 345 11.38 -8.70 40.76
CA ALA A 345 10.45 -7.73 40.18
C ALA A 345 9.57 -8.32 39.04
N ARG A 346 9.77 -9.60 38.67
CA ARG A 346 9.03 -10.25 37.58
C ARG A 346 7.83 -11.03 38.13
N LEU A 347 6.71 -10.97 37.42
CA LEU A 347 5.57 -11.86 37.60
C LEU A 347 5.34 -12.67 36.31
N ILE A 348 4.96 -13.94 36.47
CA ILE A 348 4.71 -14.85 35.36
C ILE A 348 3.31 -15.47 35.55
N ALA A 349 2.43 -15.23 34.59
CA ALA A 349 1.11 -15.84 34.51
C ALA A 349 1.17 -17.26 33.91
N PRO A 350 0.26 -18.17 34.31
CA PRO A 350 0.14 -19.48 33.68
C PRO A 350 -0.30 -19.35 32.21
N ALA A 351 0.13 -20.31 31.38
CA ALA A 351 -0.30 -20.40 29.98
C ALA A 351 -1.83 -20.46 29.89
N THR A 352 -2.42 -19.52 29.16
CA THR A 352 -3.87 -19.38 29.01
C THR A 352 -4.23 -19.49 27.54
N LYS A 353 -5.14 -20.42 27.19
CA LYS A 353 -5.66 -20.59 25.83
C LYS A 353 -6.72 -19.53 25.54
N ILE A 354 -6.61 -18.84 24.41
CA ILE A 354 -7.48 -17.73 24.02
C ILE A 354 -8.46 -18.21 22.94
N ASP A 355 -9.67 -18.58 23.35
CA ASP A 355 -10.74 -19.06 22.44
C ASP A 355 -11.86 -18.03 22.23
N ALA A 356 -11.96 -17.03 23.10
CA ALA A 356 -12.97 -15.97 23.10
C ALA A 356 -12.42 -14.70 23.79
N GLU A 357 -13.09 -13.56 23.59
CA GLU A 357 -12.77 -12.30 24.26
C GLU A 357 -12.87 -12.44 25.80
N ARG A 358 -11.91 -11.87 26.52
CA ARG A 358 -11.87 -11.90 27.99
C ARG A 358 -11.07 -10.73 28.56
N GLN A 359 -11.49 -10.23 29.71
CA GLN A 359 -10.68 -9.33 30.54
C GLN A 359 -9.87 -10.13 31.58
N ALA A 360 -8.61 -9.77 31.75
CA ALA A 360 -7.71 -10.29 32.78
C ALA A 360 -7.23 -9.15 33.68
N ARG A 361 -7.49 -9.23 34.99
CA ARG A 361 -7.15 -8.19 35.96
C ARG A 361 -5.93 -8.60 36.78
N PHE A 362 -4.84 -7.84 36.65
CA PHE A 362 -3.61 -8.00 37.40
C PHE A 362 -3.56 -7.05 38.60
N THR A 363 -3.16 -7.59 39.75
CA THR A 363 -2.91 -6.86 41.00
C THR A 363 -1.61 -7.35 41.63
N TRP A 364 -0.84 -6.46 42.25
CA TRP A 364 0.44 -6.82 42.89
C TRP A 364 0.69 -5.98 44.14
N ILE A 365 1.57 -6.50 45.00
CA ILE A 365 2.02 -5.86 46.23
C ILE A 365 3.55 -5.91 46.22
N ASP A 366 4.22 -4.79 46.47
CA ASP A 366 5.67 -4.75 46.58
C ASP A 366 6.21 -5.20 47.94
N GLU A 367 7.53 -5.30 48.07
CA GLU A 367 8.22 -5.61 49.34
C GLU A 367 7.95 -4.61 50.48
N LEU A 368 7.41 -3.42 50.17
CA LEU A 368 7.05 -2.38 51.13
C LEU A 368 5.56 -2.39 51.50
N GLY A 369 4.78 -3.33 50.94
CA GLY A 369 3.34 -3.45 51.17
C GLY A 369 2.47 -2.49 50.34
N LEU A 370 3.04 -1.78 49.36
CA LEU A 370 2.29 -0.86 48.51
C LEU A 370 1.65 -1.60 47.32
N THR A 371 0.39 -1.27 47.04
CA THR A 371 -0.33 -1.67 45.83
C THR A 371 -0.10 -0.65 44.70
N PRO A 372 -0.30 -1.02 43.42
CA PRO A 372 -0.51 -0.03 42.37
C PRO A 372 -1.73 0.85 42.69
N ARG A 373 -1.81 1.99 42.01
CA ARG A 373 -2.92 2.94 42.16
C ARG A 373 -4.23 2.37 41.63
N ASP A 374 -4.15 1.83 40.42
CA ASP A 374 -5.23 1.13 39.73
C ASP A 374 -4.72 -0.27 39.33
N PRO A 375 -5.58 -1.30 39.37
CA PRO A 375 -5.24 -2.62 38.85
C PRO A 375 -5.07 -2.54 37.32
N LEU A 376 -4.10 -3.26 36.75
CA LEU A 376 -4.02 -3.38 35.30
C LEU A 376 -5.16 -4.30 34.83
N VAL A 377 -6.07 -3.76 34.02
CA VAL A 377 -7.07 -4.56 33.29
C VAL A 377 -6.57 -4.71 31.85
N LEU A 378 -6.37 -5.96 31.43
CA LEU A 378 -5.98 -6.33 30.08
C LEU A 378 -7.17 -6.96 29.35
N ASN A 379 -7.66 -6.29 28.31
CA ASN A 379 -8.66 -6.82 27.40
C ASN A 379 -7.97 -7.71 26.36
N ILE A 380 -8.27 -9.00 26.37
CA ILE A 380 -7.73 -9.98 25.42
C ILE A 380 -8.82 -10.30 24.41
N GLU A 381 -8.60 -9.91 23.16
CA GLU A 381 -9.49 -10.16 22.04
C GLU A 381 -9.03 -11.43 21.29
N ALA A 382 -9.96 -12.33 20.99
CA ALA A 382 -9.69 -13.52 20.19
C ALA A 382 -9.92 -13.22 18.71
N GLY A 383 -8.86 -12.82 18.00
CA GLY A 383 -8.89 -12.55 16.56
C GLY A 383 -8.94 -13.85 15.75
N GLU A 384 -9.60 -13.81 14.60
CA GLU A 384 -9.51 -14.89 13.60
C GLU A 384 -8.35 -14.60 12.64
N ASP A 385 -7.69 -15.67 12.19
CA ASP A 385 -6.66 -15.68 11.15
C ASP A 385 -7.16 -14.96 9.89
N ALA A 386 -6.43 -13.98 9.34
CA ALA A 386 -6.88 -13.21 8.18
C ALA A 386 -6.44 -13.85 6.85
N ALA A 387 -7.27 -13.77 5.81
CA ALA A 387 -6.89 -14.29 4.49
C ALA A 387 -5.81 -13.40 3.82
N PRO A 388 -4.84 -13.99 3.09
CA PRO A 388 -3.71 -13.25 2.52
C PRO A 388 -4.21 -12.23 1.50
N ARG A 389 -3.68 -11.02 1.58
CA ARG A 389 -3.96 -9.96 0.60
C ARG A 389 -2.96 -10.06 -0.53
N ILE A 390 -3.43 -9.99 -1.77
CA ILE A 390 -2.62 -10.15 -2.97
C ILE A 390 -2.88 -9.01 -3.95
N VAL A 391 -1.81 -8.39 -4.42
CA VAL A 391 -1.83 -7.35 -5.45
C VAL A 391 -0.92 -7.79 -6.58
N ALA A 392 -1.47 -7.96 -7.78
CA ALA A 392 -0.70 -8.21 -8.98
C ALA A 392 -0.67 -6.98 -9.87
N ARG A 393 0.43 -6.77 -10.59
CA ARG A 393 0.58 -5.78 -11.65
C ARG A 393 1.25 -6.44 -12.84
N ARG A 394 0.93 -6.02 -14.05
CA ARG A 394 1.56 -6.47 -15.28
C ARG A 394 2.47 -5.37 -15.81
N GLU A 395 3.65 -5.75 -16.30
CA GLU A 395 4.67 -4.85 -16.85
C GLU A 395 4.18 -4.16 -18.15
N THR A 396 3.48 -4.91 -19.02
CA THR A 396 2.82 -4.39 -20.22
C THR A 396 1.31 -4.31 -20.03
N LEU A 397 0.68 -3.20 -20.44
CA LEU A 397 -0.79 -3.02 -20.38
C LEU A 397 -1.54 -3.55 -21.61
N GLU A 398 -0.83 -4.24 -22.50
CA GLU A 398 -1.30 -4.61 -23.84
C GLU A 398 -2.26 -5.80 -23.77
N GLN A 399 -3.49 -5.61 -24.24
CA GLN A 399 -4.50 -6.68 -24.22
C GLN A 399 -4.19 -7.79 -25.23
N VAL A 400 -3.45 -7.52 -26.30
CA VAL A 400 -3.04 -8.51 -27.32
C VAL A 400 -1.60 -8.94 -27.07
N VAL A 401 -1.35 -10.25 -27.12
CA VAL A 401 -0.08 -10.90 -26.73
C VAL A 401 0.19 -12.06 -27.70
N LEU A 402 1.46 -12.28 -28.06
CA LEU A 402 1.84 -13.44 -28.87
C LEU A 402 1.83 -14.74 -28.04
N ASP A 403 1.47 -15.86 -28.67
CA ASP A 403 1.56 -17.21 -28.10
C ASP A 403 2.92 -17.54 -27.46
N SER A 404 3.99 -16.96 -28.00
CA SER A 404 5.38 -17.20 -27.66
C SER A 404 6.00 -16.05 -26.83
N GLU A 405 5.23 -15.00 -26.53
CA GLU A 405 5.62 -13.92 -25.63
C GLU A 405 5.61 -14.39 -24.17
N VAL A 406 6.56 -13.89 -23.37
CA VAL A 406 6.64 -14.15 -21.94
C VAL A 406 6.11 -12.92 -21.22
N VAL A 407 4.90 -13.03 -20.66
CA VAL A 407 4.29 -11.96 -19.88
C VAL A 407 4.65 -12.10 -18.41
N ALA A 408 5.22 -11.05 -17.85
CA ALA A 408 5.56 -10.96 -16.44
C ALA A 408 4.47 -10.25 -15.62
N PHE A 409 4.22 -10.80 -14.43
CA PHE A 409 3.37 -10.24 -13.40
C PHE A 409 4.18 -10.07 -12.13
N ASP A 410 4.28 -8.84 -11.64
CA ASP A 410 4.84 -8.55 -10.32
C ASP A 410 3.71 -8.71 -9.30
N VAL A 411 3.88 -9.63 -8.37
CA VAL A 411 2.86 -10.04 -7.39
C VAL A 411 3.41 -9.79 -5.99
N GLY A 412 2.78 -8.84 -5.28
CA GLY A 412 3.02 -8.59 -3.87
C GLY A 412 1.93 -9.22 -3.02
N ILE A 413 2.33 -9.87 -1.93
CA ILE A 413 1.47 -10.61 -1.02
C ILE A 413 1.79 -10.17 0.42
N SER A 414 0.75 -9.92 1.21
CA SER A 414 0.85 -9.60 2.64
C SER A 414 -0.15 -10.41 3.45
N ASP A 415 0.32 -11.03 4.54
CA ASP A 415 -0.40 -11.94 5.41
C ASP A 415 -0.05 -11.68 6.88
N ASP A 416 -0.89 -12.07 7.84
CA ASP A 416 -0.64 -11.84 9.27
C ASP A 416 0.21 -12.94 9.94
N PHE A 417 0.20 -14.18 9.44
CA PHE A 417 0.96 -15.29 10.03
C PHE A 417 1.94 -15.98 9.08
N GLY A 418 1.63 -16.15 7.80
CA GLY A 418 2.59 -16.75 6.88
C GLY A 418 2.04 -17.14 5.52
N ILE A 419 2.76 -16.73 4.49
CA ILE A 419 2.44 -17.10 3.10
C ILE A 419 3.01 -18.49 2.82
N LYS A 420 2.16 -19.42 2.36
CA LYS A 420 2.55 -20.80 2.04
C LYS A 420 3.04 -20.93 0.61
N ARG A 421 2.27 -20.40 -0.36
CA ARG A 421 2.63 -20.40 -1.78
C ARG A 421 1.80 -19.40 -2.58
N VAL A 422 2.34 -18.97 -3.71
CA VAL A 422 1.70 -18.06 -4.67
C VAL A 422 1.86 -18.59 -6.09
N GLY A 423 0.86 -18.35 -6.93
CA GLY A 423 0.91 -18.72 -8.34
C GLY A 423 0.05 -17.84 -9.24
N LEU A 424 -0.04 -18.26 -10.50
CA LEU A 424 -1.00 -17.77 -11.48
C LEU A 424 -2.02 -18.88 -11.78
N GLU A 425 -3.26 -18.50 -12.07
CA GLU A 425 -4.32 -19.33 -12.63
C GLU A 425 -4.81 -18.63 -13.90
N TRP A 426 -5.12 -19.41 -14.94
CA TRP A 426 -5.70 -18.87 -16.17
C TRP A 426 -6.93 -19.67 -16.63
N ARG A 427 -7.91 -18.93 -17.15
CA ARG A 427 -9.23 -19.44 -17.59
C ARG A 427 -9.48 -19.01 -19.02
N GLY A 428 -10.10 -19.88 -19.82
CA GLY A 428 -10.56 -19.51 -21.15
C GLY A 428 -11.78 -18.61 -21.05
N ALA A 429 -11.85 -17.59 -21.90
CA ALA A 429 -13.04 -16.77 -22.08
C ALA A 429 -13.53 -16.91 -23.53
N ASP A 430 -14.79 -17.29 -23.68
CA ASP A 430 -15.44 -17.43 -24.98
C ASP A 430 -15.60 -16.06 -25.67
N ALA A 431 -15.87 -16.06 -26.98
CA ALA A 431 -16.02 -14.84 -27.78
C ALA A 431 -17.14 -13.89 -27.30
N GLY A 432 -18.06 -14.36 -26.44
CA GLY A 432 -19.08 -13.55 -25.76
C GLY A 432 -18.67 -13.01 -24.38
N GLY A 433 -17.41 -13.18 -23.96
CA GLY A 433 -16.94 -12.79 -22.62
C GLY A 433 -17.37 -13.75 -21.50
N VAL A 434 -17.90 -14.92 -21.83
CA VAL A 434 -18.28 -15.95 -20.84
C VAL A 434 -17.02 -16.70 -20.43
N VAL A 435 -16.68 -16.64 -19.15
CA VAL A 435 -15.49 -17.28 -18.59
C VAL A 435 -15.78 -18.73 -18.24
N SER A 436 -14.92 -19.65 -18.66
CA SER A 436 -14.97 -21.05 -18.21
C SER A 436 -14.88 -21.12 -16.68
N ALA A 437 -15.83 -21.84 -16.07
CA ALA A 437 -15.83 -22.10 -14.64
C ALA A 437 -14.58 -22.90 -14.18
N THR A 438 -14.02 -23.71 -15.08
CA THR A 438 -12.84 -24.54 -14.85
C THR A 438 -11.59 -23.85 -15.41
N PRO A 439 -10.50 -23.72 -14.62
CA PRO A 439 -9.24 -23.21 -15.16
C PRO A 439 -8.65 -24.12 -16.24
N LEU A 440 -8.05 -23.49 -17.24
CA LEU A 440 -7.27 -24.18 -18.28
C LEU A 440 -5.91 -24.64 -17.72
N GLY A 441 -5.39 -23.95 -16.70
CA GLY A 441 -4.17 -24.32 -16.00
C GLY A 441 -3.83 -23.38 -14.86
N GLU A 442 -2.86 -23.81 -14.06
CA GLU A 442 -2.24 -23.02 -13.00
C GLU A 442 -0.74 -23.26 -12.94
N LYS A 443 -0.02 -22.34 -12.29
CA LYS A 443 1.43 -22.43 -12.10
C LYS A 443 1.83 -21.76 -10.81
N ILE A 444 2.57 -22.49 -9.98
CA ILE A 444 3.23 -21.94 -8.78
C ILE A 444 4.38 -21.03 -9.25
N ALA A 445 4.40 -19.78 -8.75
CA ALA A 445 5.44 -18.80 -9.03
C ALA A 445 6.53 -18.83 -7.95
N ALA A 446 6.13 -18.95 -6.68
CA ALA A 446 7.03 -19.11 -5.55
C ALA A 446 6.35 -19.89 -4.40
N ALA A 447 7.18 -20.55 -3.59
CA ALA A 447 6.80 -21.05 -2.27
C ALA A 447 7.23 -20.03 -1.22
N GLY A 448 6.37 -19.76 -0.24
CA GLY A 448 6.71 -18.94 0.92
C GLY A 448 7.28 -19.79 2.06
N GLN A 449 7.23 -19.28 3.28
CA GLN A 449 7.71 -19.96 4.49
C GLN A 449 6.76 -19.68 5.67
N PRO A 450 6.72 -20.55 6.69
CA PRO A 450 6.16 -20.17 7.99
C PRO A 450 6.84 -18.88 8.48
N GLU A 451 6.10 -18.02 9.19
CA GLU A 451 6.59 -16.73 9.71
C GLU A 451 6.89 -15.66 8.61
N MET A 452 6.72 -15.95 7.31
CA MET A 452 6.89 -14.98 6.21
C MET A 452 5.59 -14.20 5.92
N GLN A 453 5.49 -13.00 6.49
CA GLN A 453 4.31 -12.12 6.38
C GLN A 453 4.22 -11.33 5.06
N GLU A 454 5.34 -10.97 4.45
CA GLU A 454 5.39 -10.23 3.19
C GLU A 454 6.24 -10.99 2.17
N MET A 455 5.80 -11.00 0.91
CA MET A 455 6.56 -11.56 -0.21
C MET A 455 6.22 -10.84 -1.52
N ASP A 456 7.26 -10.38 -2.22
CA ASP A 456 7.16 -9.96 -3.62
C ASP A 456 7.76 -11.04 -4.53
N THR A 457 7.09 -11.35 -5.63
CA THR A 457 7.61 -12.31 -6.63
C THR A 457 7.20 -11.93 -8.05
N ARG A 458 8.03 -12.31 -9.03
CA ARG A 458 7.76 -12.09 -10.45
C ARG A 458 7.32 -13.39 -11.11
N ALA A 459 6.01 -13.54 -11.28
CA ALA A 459 5.42 -14.68 -11.97
C ALA A 459 5.48 -14.49 -13.50
N THR A 460 5.65 -15.57 -14.28
CA THR A 460 5.65 -15.48 -15.75
C THR A 460 4.73 -16.50 -16.42
N PHE A 461 3.95 -16.00 -17.37
CA PHE A 461 3.05 -16.76 -18.23
C PHE A 461 3.56 -16.71 -19.69
N CYS A 462 3.38 -17.79 -20.45
CA CYS A 462 3.69 -17.86 -21.88
C CYS A 462 2.88 -19.02 -22.48
N ALA A 463 1.91 -18.72 -23.34
CA ALA A 463 0.91 -19.70 -23.76
C ALA A 463 1.53 -20.97 -24.39
N THR A 464 2.52 -20.81 -25.28
CA THR A 464 3.26 -21.93 -25.90
C THR A 464 3.95 -22.82 -24.86
N ARG A 465 4.56 -22.24 -23.82
CA ARG A 465 5.28 -22.98 -22.78
C ARG A 465 4.33 -23.69 -21.82
N GLU A 466 3.22 -23.06 -21.48
CA GLU A 466 2.20 -23.63 -20.59
C GLU A 466 1.17 -24.51 -21.35
N GLY A 467 1.32 -24.70 -22.66
CA GLY A 467 0.50 -25.61 -23.48
C GLY A 467 -0.89 -25.08 -23.86
N VAL A 468 -1.09 -23.77 -23.83
CA VAL A 468 -2.38 -23.12 -24.05
C VAL A 468 -2.54 -22.68 -25.51
N ALA A 469 -3.60 -23.12 -26.18
CA ALA A 469 -3.92 -22.71 -27.55
C ALA A 469 -4.29 -21.21 -27.63
N PRO A 470 -4.05 -20.53 -28.78
CA PRO A 470 -4.44 -19.14 -29.00
C PRO A 470 -5.95 -18.91 -28.76
N GLN A 471 -6.27 -18.05 -27.79
CA GLN A 471 -7.64 -17.71 -27.37
C GLN A 471 -7.61 -16.48 -26.44
N THR A 472 -8.79 -16.01 -26.00
CA THR A 472 -8.88 -15.04 -24.91
C THR A 472 -8.74 -15.75 -23.56
N LEU A 473 -7.86 -15.24 -22.71
CA LEU A 473 -7.58 -15.75 -21.38
C LEU A 473 -7.86 -14.69 -20.32
N GLU A 474 -8.45 -15.12 -19.21
CA GLU A 474 -8.43 -14.41 -17.95
C GLU A 474 -7.30 -14.98 -17.08
N VAL A 475 -6.28 -14.18 -16.78
CA VAL A 475 -5.16 -14.54 -15.92
C VAL A 475 -5.26 -13.78 -14.60
N ARG A 476 -5.07 -14.48 -13.48
CA ARG A 476 -5.04 -13.87 -12.13
C ARG A 476 -3.98 -14.53 -11.26
N ALA A 477 -3.39 -13.75 -10.36
CA ALA A 477 -2.53 -14.31 -9.33
C ALA A 477 -3.37 -14.84 -8.16
N TRP A 478 -2.84 -15.85 -7.47
CA TRP A 478 -3.46 -16.44 -6.30
C TRP A 478 -2.45 -16.72 -5.19
N ALA A 479 -2.90 -16.65 -3.94
CA ALA A 479 -2.10 -16.96 -2.76
C ALA A 479 -2.83 -17.96 -1.83
N GLU A 480 -2.03 -18.80 -1.16
CA GLU A 480 -2.45 -19.65 -0.05
C GLU A 480 -1.62 -19.32 1.20
N ASP A 481 -2.29 -19.32 2.34
CA ASP A 481 -1.70 -19.30 3.69
C ASP A 481 -1.57 -20.72 4.26
N TYR A 482 -1.32 -20.83 5.57
CA TYR A 482 -1.25 -22.11 6.27
C TYR A 482 -2.57 -22.59 6.88
N LEU A 483 -3.66 -21.83 6.81
CA LEU A 483 -4.94 -22.22 7.41
C LEU A 483 -5.56 -23.40 6.63
N PRO A 484 -5.89 -24.54 7.28
CA PRO A 484 -6.49 -25.68 6.60
C PRO A 484 -7.84 -25.33 5.96
N ASP A 485 -8.11 -25.93 4.80
CA ASP A 485 -9.37 -25.85 4.05
C ASP A 485 -9.84 -24.43 3.65
N ARG A 486 -8.98 -23.40 3.79
CA ARG A 486 -9.27 -22.04 3.35
C ARG A 486 -9.24 -21.91 1.82
N PRO A 487 -10.22 -21.23 1.18
CA PRO A 487 -10.15 -20.91 -0.24
C PRO A 487 -9.03 -19.90 -0.54
N ARG A 488 -8.39 -20.06 -1.71
CA ARG A 488 -7.33 -19.16 -2.20
C ARG A 488 -7.81 -17.71 -2.29
N SER A 489 -6.93 -16.78 -1.91
CA SER A 489 -7.07 -15.36 -2.24
C SER A 489 -6.65 -15.09 -3.68
N TYR A 490 -7.29 -14.13 -4.35
CA TYR A 490 -7.05 -13.82 -5.76
C TYR A 490 -6.79 -12.32 -5.99
N SER A 491 -5.93 -12.00 -6.97
CA SER A 491 -5.74 -10.64 -7.46
C SER A 491 -6.91 -10.18 -8.35
N ALA A 492 -6.86 -8.93 -8.80
CA ALA A 492 -7.60 -8.51 -9.97
C ALA A 492 -7.26 -9.39 -11.19
N THR A 493 -8.24 -9.58 -12.08
CA THR A 493 -8.12 -10.37 -13.31
C THR A 493 -7.54 -9.52 -14.45
N PHE A 494 -6.65 -10.11 -15.24
CA PHE A 494 -6.09 -9.53 -16.46
C PHE A 494 -6.64 -10.29 -17.67
N VAL A 495 -7.33 -9.59 -18.57
CA VAL A 495 -7.81 -10.16 -19.84
C VAL A 495 -6.70 -10.05 -20.89
N MET A 496 -6.45 -11.15 -21.60
CA MET A 496 -5.36 -11.29 -22.57
C MET A 496 -5.85 -12.04 -23.82
N HIS A 497 -5.75 -11.43 -24.99
CA HIS A 497 -6.00 -12.07 -26.28
C HIS A 497 -4.67 -12.66 -26.78
N VAL A 498 -4.51 -13.98 -26.62
CA VAL A 498 -3.34 -14.71 -27.11
C VAL A 498 -3.54 -15.04 -28.58
N LEU A 499 -2.68 -14.49 -29.44
CA LEU A 499 -2.69 -14.75 -30.88
C LEU A 499 -1.45 -15.54 -31.30
N ASN A 500 -1.58 -16.41 -32.31
CA ASN A 500 -0.41 -16.96 -32.98
C ASN A 500 0.29 -15.89 -33.84
N ARG A 501 1.48 -16.20 -34.35
CA ARG A 501 2.28 -15.27 -35.17
C ARG A 501 1.55 -14.75 -36.40
N THR A 502 0.76 -15.59 -37.09
CA THR A 502 0.06 -15.19 -38.32
C THR A 502 -1.12 -14.28 -38.01
N ASP A 503 -1.94 -14.63 -37.01
CA ASP A 503 -3.10 -13.83 -36.60
C ASP A 503 -2.68 -12.50 -35.97
N HIS A 504 -1.59 -12.50 -35.21
CA HIS A 504 -0.98 -11.27 -34.68
C HIS A 504 -0.46 -10.36 -35.80
N ALA A 505 0.23 -10.91 -36.80
CA ALA A 505 0.68 -10.12 -37.95
C ALA A 505 -0.50 -9.52 -38.74
N LEU A 506 -1.59 -10.28 -38.90
CA LEU A 506 -2.80 -9.82 -39.55
C LEU A 506 -3.51 -8.72 -38.73
N TRP A 507 -3.61 -8.90 -37.41
CA TRP A 507 -4.15 -7.89 -36.48
C TRP A 507 -3.33 -6.60 -36.50
N VAL A 508 -2.00 -6.66 -36.36
CA VAL A 508 -1.11 -5.49 -36.44
C VAL A 508 -1.29 -4.78 -37.78
N THR A 509 -1.35 -5.51 -38.89
CA THR A 509 -1.57 -4.93 -40.23
C THR A 509 -2.93 -4.21 -40.32
N GLN A 510 -3.99 -4.78 -39.77
CA GLN A 510 -5.30 -4.11 -39.68
C GLN A 510 -5.25 -2.83 -38.84
N GLN A 511 -4.54 -2.83 -37.71
CA GLN A 511 -4.37 -1.61 -36.90
C GLN A 511 -3.52 -0.56 -37.63
N MET A 512 -2.46 -0.96 -38.35
CA MET A 512 -1.68 -0.05 -39.20
C MET A 512 -2.53 0.58 -40.30
N THR A 513 -3.50 -0.15 -40.86
CA THR A 513 -4.45 0.37 -41.87
C THR A 513 -5.40 1.41 -41.27
N LYS A 514 -6.01 1.12 -40.11
CA LYS A 514 -6.85 2.08 -39.35
C LYS A 514 -6.07 3.32 -38.92
N TRP A 515 -4.81 3.13 -38.54
CA TRP A 515 -3.89 4.21 -38.20
C TRP A 515 -3.58 5.09 -39.42
N LEU A 516 -3.34 4.51 -40.59
CA LEU A 516 -3.16 5.26 -41.84
C LEU A 516 -4.39 6.08 -42.20
N GLU A 517 -5.59 5.50 -42.07
CA GLU A 517 -6.86 6.20 -42.31
C GLU A 517 -7.00 7.43 -41.39
N SER A 518 -6.69 7.28 -40.11
CA SER A 518 -6.68 8.37 -39.13
C SER A 518 -5.60 9.43 -39.42
N ALA A 519 -4.43 9.02 -39.92
CA ALA A 519 -3.37 9.91 -40.36
C ALA A 519 -3.77 10.71 -41.61
N ARG A 520 -4.48 10.09 -42.56
CA ARG A 520 -5.05 10.75 -43.73
C ARG A 520 -6.13 11.76 -43.34
N GLU A 521 -7.03 11.45 -42.41
CA GLU A 521 -8.02 12.42 -41.92
C GLU A 521 -7.34 13.65 -41.31
N THR A 522 -6.25 13.44 -40.56
CA THR A 522 -5.45 14.53 -39.96
C THR A 522 -4.77 15.40 -41.02
N TYR A 523 -4.34 14.80 -42.14
CA TYR A 523 -3.80 15.49 -43.31
C TYR A 523 -4.86 16.25 -44.12
N GLU A 524 -6.02 15.65 -44.39
CA GLU A 524 -7.12 16.33 -45.08
C GLU A 524 -7.62 17.52 -44.24
N ARG A 525 -7.65 17.39 -42.91
CA ARG A 525 -7.92 18.51 -42.01
C ARG A 525 -6.84 19.60 -42.09
N GLU A 526 -5.56 19.25 -42.18
CA GLU A 526 -4.48 20.21 -42.39
C GLU A 526 -4.64 20.99 -43.71
N GLN A 527 -5.03 20.30 -44.79
CA GLN A 527 -5.33 20.96 -46.08
C GLN A 527 -6.52 21.93 -45.97
N GLN A 528 -7.57 21.58 -45.22
CA GLN A 528 -8.73 22.46 -44.99
C GLN A 528 -8.35 23.71 -44.18
N LEU A 529 -7.53 23.57 -43.15
CA LEU A 529 -7.01 24.70 -42.36
C LEU A 529 -6.13 25.60 -43.25
N HIS A 530 -5.22 25.03 -44.03
CA HIS A 530 -4.38 25.77 -44.98
C HIS A 530 -5.18 26.56 -46.02
N GLN A 531 -6.21 25.96 -46.61
CA GLN A 531 -7.11 26.66 -47.54
C GLN A 531 -7.85 27.81 -46.84
N THR A 532 -8.30 27.63 -45.60
CA THR A 532 -8.94 28.70 -44.82
C THR A 532 -7.95 29.84 -44.49
N ASN A 533 -6.71 29.51 -44.14
CA ASN A 533 -5.64 30.48 -43.90
C ASN A 533 -5.31 31.27 -45.18
N LYS A 534 -5.34 30.61 -46.35
CA LYS A 534 -5.12 31.23 -47.67
C LYS A 534 -6.23 32.22 -48.02
N GLU A 535 -7.49 31.87 -47.74
CA GLU A 535 -8.64 32.78 -47.89
C GLU A 535 -8.54 34.00 -46.96
N LEU A 536 -8.12 33.80 -45.71
CA LEU A 536 -7.85 34.90 -44.77
C LEU A 536 -6.72 35.81 -45.30
N ARG A 537 -5.66 35.27 -45.90
CA ARG A 537 -4.56 36.07 -46.47
C ARG A 537 -4.94 36.83 -47.75
N ALA A 538 -5.92 36.33 -48.51
CA ALA A 538 -6.45 36.99 -49.70
C ALA A 538 -7.28 38.26 -49.37
N MET A 539 -7.69 38.44 -48.11
CA MET A 539 -8.37 39.66 -47.65
C MET A 539 -7.43 40.87 -47.66
N ASN A 540 -7.98 42.05 -47.97
CA ASN A 540 -7.19 43.28 -47.89
C ASN A 540 -6.90 43.68 -46.43
N ALA A 541 -5.91 44.55 -46.22
CA ALA A 541 -5.40 44.88 -44.88
C ALA A 541 -6.49 45.42 -43.92
N GLY A 542 -7.35 46.31 -44.42
CA GLY A 542 -8.44 46.89 -43.62
C GLY A 542 -9.58 45.90 -43.31
N GLU A 543 -9.72 44.83 -44.10
CA GLU A 543 -10.67 43.76 -43.85
C GLU A 543 -10.12 42.70 -42.90
N LEU A 544 -8.83 42.36 -42.98
CA LEU A 544 -8.17 41.44 -42.06
C LEU A 544 -8.11 42.01 -40.63
N ASP A 545 -7.97 43.33 -40.51
CA ASP A 545 -7.98 44.05 -39.23
C ASP A 545 -9.36 44.16 -38.55
N ARG A 546 -10.44 43.69 -39.20
CA ARG A 546 -11.77 43.61 -38.57
C ARG A 546 -11.75 42.62 -37.39
N PRO A 547 -12.42 42.93 -36.26
CA PRO A 547 -12.39 42.08 -35.06
C PRO A 547 -12.97 40.68 -35.30
N GLU A 548 -13.89 40.52 -36.25
CA GLU A 548 -14.42 39.22 -36.67
C GLU A 548 -13.35 38.35 -37.36
N ASN A 549 -12.56 38.95 -38.25
CA ASN A 549 -11.50 38.23 -38.96
C ASN A 549 -10.31 37.93 -38.05
N ARG A 550 -9.93 38.84 -37.14
CA ARG A 550 -8.95 38.53 -36.08
C ARG A 550 -9.41 37.39 -35.16
N ARG A 551 -10.71 37.28 -34.86
CA ARG A 551 -11.29 36.10 -34.17
C ARG A 551 -11.23 34.83 -35.02
N ARG A 552 -11.45 34.91 -36.34
CA ARG A 552 -11.28 33.75 -37.25
C ARG A 552 -9.82 33.27 -37.27
N ILE A 553 -8.84 34.17 -37.33
CA ILE A 553 -7.41 33.79 -37.26
C ILE A 553 -7.09 33.14 -35.90
N SER A 554 -7.62 33.65 -34.78
CA SER A 554 -7.40 33.02 -33.47
C SER A 554 -8.09 31.65 -33.36
N GLN A 555 -9.24 31.45 -34.00
CA GLN A 555 -9.91 30.15 -34.13
C GLN A 555 -9.11 29.18 -34.98
N GLN A 556 -8.55 29.61 -36.12
CA GLN A 556 -7.63 28.80 -36.93
C GLN A 556 -6.41 28.39 -36.08
N ALA A 557 -5.77 29.33 -35.39
CA ALA A 557 -4.66 29.00 -34.49
C ALA A 557 -5.00 27.97 -33.40
N THR A 558 -6.23 27.97 -32.86
CA THR A 558 -6.66 26.89 -31.94
C THR A 558 -6.92 25.57 -32.66
N ALA A 559 -7.40 25.60 -33.90
CA ALA A 559 -7.59 24.41 -34.71
C ALA A 559 -6.26 23.76 -35.14
N GLU A 560 -5.24 24.56 -35.50
CA GLU A 560 -3.88 24.08 -35.76
C GLU A 560 -3.30 23.36 -34.54
N ASN A 561 -3.40 23.96 -33.34
CA ASN A 561 -2.94 23.32 -32.10
C ASN A 561 -3.70 22.01 -31.80
N ALA A 562 -5.00 21.95 -32.09
CA ALA A 562 -5.78 20.72 -31.95
C ALA A 562 -5.38 19.66 -33.00
N ASN A 563 -5.01 20.06 -34.21
CA ASN A 563 -4.51 19.14 -35.25
C ASN A 563 -3.12 18.59 -34.87
N ALA A 564 -2.23 19.44 -34.36
CA ALA A 564 -0.93 19.05 -33.82
C ALA A 564 -1.05 18.01 -32.68
N ALA A 565 -1.98 18.22 -31.75
CA ALA A 565 -2.25 17.27 -30.67
C ALA A 565 -2.77 15.92 -31.17
N ARG A 566 -3.63 15.90 -32.21
CA ARG A 566 -4.05 14.65 -32.87
C ARG A 566 -2.87 13.95 -33.56
N LEU A 567 -2.03 14.69 -34.27
CA LEU A 567 -0.88 14.11 -34.96
C LEU A 567 0.15 13.51 -34.00
N GLU A 568 0.37 14.13 -32.83
CA GLU A 568 1.24 13.57 -31.79
C GLU A 568 0.63 12.33 -31.13
N ALA A 569 -0.67 12.31 -30.86
CA ALA A 569 -1.36 11.10 -30.39
C ALA A 569 -1.29 9.95 -31.41
N LEU A 570 -1.43 10.25 -32.70
CA LEU A 570 -1.23 9.29 -33.79
C LEU A 570 0.22 8.80 -33.85
N ASN A 571 1.21 9.68 -33.73
CA ASN A 571 2.62 9.31 -33.68
C ASN A 571 2.91 8.33 -32.53
N GLN A 572 2.34 8.56 -31.34
CA GLN A 572 2.44 7.64 -30.20
C GLN A 572 1.76 6.29 -30.47
N ALA A 573 0.53 6.29 -31.00
CA ALA A 573 -0.15 5.05 -31.40
C ALA A 573 0.65 4.26 -32.46
N GLY A 574 1.23 4.96 -33.43
CA GLY A 574 2.10 4.37 -34.46
C GLY A 574 3.37 3.75 -33.88
N ARG A 575 4.00 4.37 -32.88
CA ARG A 575 5.17 3.80 -32.19
C ARG A 575 4.82 2.51 -31.47
N ASN A 576 3.70 2.48 -30.75
CA ASN A 576 3.21 1.27 -30.07
C ASN A 576 2.89 0.15 -31.09
N LEU A 577 2.39 0.49 -32.28
CA LEU A 577 2.19 -0.49 -33.36
C LEU A 577 3.49 -1.03 -33.95
N VAL A 578 4.55 -0.21 -34.05
CA VAL A 578 5.89 -0.69 -34.43
C VAL A 578 6.48 -1.58 -33.34
N GLU A 579 6.35 -1.21 -32.06
CA GLU A 579 6.79 -2.04 -30.93
C GLU A 579 6.06 -3.39 -30.90
N GLN A 580 4.74 -3.40 -31.13
CA GLN A 580 3.99 -4.64 -31.33
C GLN A 580 4.51 -5.45 -32.52
N ALA A 581 4.80 -4.80 -33.65
CA ALA A 581 5.33 -5.48 -34.83
C ALA A 581 6.73 -6.07 -34.60
N THR A 582 7.63 -5.43 -33.84
CA THR A 582 8.98 -5.96 -33.57
C THR A 582 8.97 -7.23 -32.72
N LYS A 583 7.91 -7.46 -31.92
CA LYS A 583 7.74 -8.72 -31.17
C LYS A 583 7.51 -9.93 -32.08
N ASN A 584 7.06 -9.71 -33.32
CA ASN A 584 6.65 -10.78 -34.23
C ASN A 584 7.65 -10.92 -35.39
N PRO A 585 8.36 -12.07 -35.54
CA PRO A 585 9.35 -12.28 -36.58
C PRO A 585 8.77 -12.33 -38.02
N GLU A 586 7.44 -12.33 -38.18
CA GLU A 586 6.80 -12.19 -39.49
C GLU A 586 7.00 -10.78 -40.11
N PHE A 587 7.40 -9.77 -39.34
CA PHE A 587 7.73 -8.44 -39.86
C PHE A 587 9.22 -8.30 -40.20
N GLU A 588 9.53 -7.77 -41.39
CA GLU A 588 10.91 -7.53 -41.82
C GLU A 588 11.50 -6.29 -41.14
N ALA A 589 12.64 -6.45 -40.48
CA ALA A 589 13.29 -5.38 -39.69
C ALA A 589 13.51 -4.08 -40.49
N ALA A 590 14.00 -4.17 -41.73
CA ALA A 590 14.22 -3.01 -42.60
C ALA A 590 12.93 -2.22 -42.90
N ARG A 591 11.77 -2.90 -42.95
CA ARG A 591 10.47 -2.23 -43.12
C ARG A 591 10.05 -1.51 -41.84
N LEU A 592 10.22 -2.15 -40.68
CA LEU A 592 9.94 -1.53 -39.38
C LEU A 592 10.84 -0.32 -39.12
N GLU A 593 12.11 -0.38 -39.53
CA GLU A 593 13.04 0.76 -39.47
C GLU A 593 12.60 1.93 -40.38
N SER A 594 12.14 1.63 -41.60
CA SER A 594 11.57 2.64 -42.51
C SER A 594 10.34 3.32 -41.91
N TRP A 595 9.46 2.54 -41.25
CA TRP A 595 8.28 3.05 -40.56
C TRP A 595 8.64 3.87 -39.31
N ALA A 596 9.62 3.43 -38.51
CA ALA A 596 10.10 4.17 -37.35
C ALA A 596 10.76 5.51 -37.73
N THR A 597 11.55 5.52 -38.81
CA THR A 597 12.12 6.73 -39.41
C THR A 597 11.03 7.71 -39.85
N MET A 598 9.92 7.18 -40.36
CA MET A 598 8.77 7.96 -40.80
C MET A 598 7.96 8.53 -39.64
N LEU A 599 7.66 7.73 -38.60
CA LEU A 599 7.04 8.23 -37.36
C LEU A 599 7.89 9.30 -36.68
N LYS A 600 9.22 9.18 -36.74
CA LYS A 600 10.14 10.23 -36.29
C LYS A 600 9.91 11.54 -37.07
N SER A 601 9.78 11.48 -38.40
CA SER A 601 9.49 12.66 -39.22
C SER A 601 8.10 13.27 -38.94
N LEU A 602 7.06 12.45 -38.74
CA LEU A 602 5.73 12.92 -38.33
C LEU A 602 5.75 13.57 -36.94
N GLY A 603 6.53 13.01 -36.01
CA GLY A 603 6.76 13.61 -34.69
C GLY A 603 7.53 14.93 -34.76
N ASP A 604 8.52 15.05 -35.64
CA ASP A 604 9.20 16.32 -35.88
C ASP A 604 8.25 17.39 -36.48
N ILE A 605 7.33 17.00 -37.36
CA ILE A 605 6.26 17.88 -37.87
C ILE A 605 5.31 18.32 -36.74
N ALA A 606 4.79 17.36 -35.96
CA ALA A 606 3.81 17.61 -34.90
C ALA A 606 4.36 18.45 -33.74
N SER A 607 5.61 18.19 -33.33
CA SER A 607 6.22 18.81 -32.15
C SER A 607 6.93 20.15 -32.42
N LYS A 608 7.27 20.45 -33.68
CA LYS A 608 8.04 21.66 -34.04
C LYS A 608 7.32 22.58 -35.02
N ARG A 609 6.81 22.05 -36.14
CA ARG A 609 6.27 22.90 -37.23
C ARG A 609 4.82 23.29 -37.06
N MET A 610 3.92 22.36 -36.73
CA MET A 610 2.50 22.71 -36.49
C MET A 610 2.33 23.75 -35.36
N PRO A 611 3.05 23.67 -34.22
CA PRO A 611 3.00 24.70 -33.19
C PRO A 611 3.53 26.06 -33.65
N SER A 612 4.55 26.08 -34.52
CA SER A 612 5.11 27.32 -35.10
C SER A 612 4.09 28.01 -36.00
N VAL A 613 3.44 27.29 -36.92
CA VAL A 613 2.32 27.82 -37.72
C VAL A 613 1.23 28.40 -36.82
N ALA A 614 0.82 27.65 -35.79
CA ALA A 614 -0.20 28.10 -34.86
C ALA A 614 0.21 29.35 -34.05
N ASP A 615 1.48 29.49 -33.69
CA ASP A 615 2.01 30.67 -33.00
C ASP A 615 2.19 31.88 -33.93
N LEU A 616 2.50 31.67 -35.22
CA LEU A 616 2.48 32.71 -36.26
C LEU A 616 1.04 33.21 -36.50
N LEU A 617 0.04 32.33 -36.51
CA LEU A 617 -1.37 32.72 -36.56
C LEU A 617 -1.80 33.48 -35.29
N LYS A 618 -1.36 33.09 -34.09
CA LYS A 618 -1.61 33.89 -32.85
C LYS A 618 -0.96 35.28 -32.93
N GLN A 619 0.24 35.39 -33.49
CA GLN A 619 0.93 36.66 -33.70
C GLN A 619 0.19 37.53 -34.73
N SER A 620 -0.25 36.96 -35.85
CA SER A 620 -1.12 37.63 -36.83
C SER A 620 -2.44 38.11 -36.19
N ALA A 621 -3.09 37.28 -35.37
CA ALA A 621 -4.32 37.65 -34.67
C ALA A 621 -4.12 38.83 -33.69
N SER A 622 -2.93 38.97 -33.11
CA SER A 622 -2.60 39.98 -32.08
C SER A 622 -1.78 41.18 -32.56
N ALA A 623 -1.33 41.19 -33.83
CA ALA A 623 -0.58 42.29 -34.43
C ALA A 623 -1.37 43.61 -34.43
N LYS A 624 -0.71 44.74 -34.16
CA LYS A 624 -1.35 46.07 -34.09
C LYS A 624 -1.95 46.45 -35.46
N ALA A 625 -3.23 46.81 -35.47
CA ALA A 625 -3.92 47.33 -36.66
C ALA A 625 -3.45 48.76 -36.99
N ASP A 626 -3.33 49.08 -38.28
CA ASP A 626 -2.77 50.36 -38.73
C ASP A 626 -3.87 51.42 -38.92
N PRO A 627 -3.92 52.52 -38.13
CA PRO A 627 -5.10 53.40 -38.07
C PRO A 627 -5.48 54.09 -39.40
N LYS A 628 -4.58 54.12 -40.39
CA LYS A 628 -4.82 54.77 -41.69
C LYS A 628 -5.61 53.92 -42.68
N MET A 629 -5.73 52.60 -42.48
CA MET A 629 -6.36 51.70 -43.45
C MET A 629 -7.82 51.31 -43.15
N ALA A 630 -8.37 51.70 -42.00
CA ALA A 630 -9.69 51.26 -41.54
C ALA A 630 -10.89 52.13 -42.02
N ALA A 631 -10.68 53.09 -42.94
CA ALA A 631 -11.63 54.17 -43.20
C ALA A 631 -12.19 54.22 -44.64
N THR A 632 -13.05 53.28 -45.03
CA THR A 632 -14.04 53.51 -46.11
C THR A 632 -15.27 52.59 -45.99
N PRO A 633 -16.47 53.12 -45.67
CA PRO A 633 -17.72 52.38 -45.75
C PRO A 633 -18.56 52.82 -46.97
N SER A 634 -19.04 51.86 -47.77
CA SER A 634 -20.02 52.10 -48.84
C SER A 634 -21.45 51.97 -48.31
N ALA A 635 -22.29 52.98 -48.53
CA ALA A 635 -23.69 53.01 -48.06
C ALA A 635 -24.71 52.77 -49.20
N PRO A 636 -25.86 52.10 -48.94
CA PRO A 636 -26.87 51.79 -49.96
C PRO A 636 -27.96 52.88 -50.13
N GLY A 637 -28.66 52.86 -51.28
CA GLY A 637 -29.62 53.88 -51.69
C GLY A 637 -31.08 53.72 -51.17
N LYS A 638 -31.81 54.85 -51.22
CA LYS A 638 -33.26 55.09 -50.98
C LYS A 638 -33.85 55.73 -52.26
N PRO A 639 -35.18 55.72 -52.56
CA PRO A 639 -36.28 56.34 -51.77
C PRO A 639 -37.65 55.57 -51.84
N GLY A 640 -38.80 56.01 -51.30
CA GLY A 640 -39.16 57.20 -50.50
C GLY A 640 -40.63 57.22 -50.00
N ASP A 641 -40.88 58.10 -49.01
CA ASP A 641 -42.11 58.80 -48.56
C ASP A 641 -43.51 58.15 -48.46
N SER A 642 -44.05 58.09 -47.23
CA SER A 642 -45.10 59.04 -46.76
C SER A 642 -45.41 58.95 -45.25
N LYS A 643 -45.93 60.04 -44.67
CA LYS A 643 -46.40 60.27 -43.27
C LYS A 643 -47.89 60.72 -43.33
N PRO A 644 -48.66 61.03 -42.24
CA PRO A 644 -48.29 61.31 -40.84
C PRO A 644 -49.19 60.66 -39.73
N GLY A 645 -48.88 60.95 -38.46
CA GLY A 645 -49.76 60.73 -37.30
C GLY A 645 -49.05 60.99 -35.96
N GLU A 646 -49.41 62.06 -35.24
CA GLU A 646 -48.82 62.43 -33.94
C GLU A 646 -49.70 62.01 -32.75
N SER A 647 -49.09 61.64 -31.63
CA SER A 647 -49.40 62.24 -30.31
C SER A 647 -48.29 61.94 -29.28
N LYS A 648 -47.99 62.90 -28.41
CA LYS A 648 -46.99 62.81 -27.32
C LYS A 648 -47.67 62.41 -25.99
N SER A 649 -46.92 61.82 -25.05
CA SER A 649 -46.55 62.52 -23.80
C SER A 649 -45.72 61.70 -22.79
N SER A 650 -44.89 62.43 -22.02
CA SER A 650 -44.33 62.11 -20.69
C SER A 650 -43.39 60.90 -20.48
N GLU A 651 -42.10 61.19 -20.64
CA GLU A 651 -41.02 61.09 -19.61
C GLU A 651 -41.46 61.00 -18.12
N PRO A 652 -40.61 60.48 -17.19
CA PRO A 652 -39.28 61.05 -16.89
C PRO A 652 -38.08 60.08 -16.86
N ALA A 653 -36.96 60.55 -17.43
CA ALA A 653 -35.61 60.31 -16.92
C ALA A 653 -35.34 61.32 -15.73
N PRO A 654 -34.16 61.46 -15.06
CA PRO A 654 -32.82 61.29 -15.64
C PRO A 654 -31.66 60.87 -14.69
N ALA A 655 -30.44 60.95 -15.27
CA ALA A 655 -29.14 61.21 -14.64
C ALA A 655 -28.48 60.09 -13.80
N GLY A 656 -27.22 59.71 -14.03
CA GLY A 656 -26.23 60.24 -14.95
C GLY A 656 -24.80 59.87 -14.55
N LYS A 657 -24.08 59.23 -15.49
CA LYS A 657 -22.67 59.46 -15.92
C LYS A 657 -21.55 59.80 -14.91
N PRO A 658 -20.27 59.60 -15.28
CA PRO A 658 -19.68 58.65 -16.24
C PRO A 658 -18.36 58.01 -15.71
N GLY A 659 -17.67 57.24 -16.56
CA GLY A 659 -16.20 57.29 -16.58
C GLY A 659 -15.49 55.95 -16.56
N ASP A 660 -15.39 55.32 -17.73
CA ASP A 660 -14.47 54.21 -17.97
C ASP A 660 -13.53 54.59 -19.11
N LYS A 661 -12.21 54.50 -18.89
CA LYS A 661 -11.23 54.12 -19.93
C LYS A 661 -9.85 53.77 -19.33
N PRO A 662 -9.19 52.69 -19.80
CA PRO A 662 -7.92 52.20 -19.27
C PRO A 662 -6.71 52.56 -20.18
N SER A 663 -5.49 52.22 -19.75
CA SER A 663 -4.34 52.05 -20.66
C SER A 663 -3.21 51.17 -20.07
N SER A 664 -2.56 50.41 -20.98
CA SER A 664 -1.17 49.89 -20.96
C SER A 664 -0.72 48.98 -19.80
N ALA A 665 -0.32 47.71 -20.02
CA ALA A 665 0.84 47.21 -20.80
C ALA A 665 2.19 47.45 -20.05
N GLN A 666 3.26 46.64 -20.22
CA GLN A 666 3.70 45.99 -21.45
C GLN A 666 4.66 44.79 -21.23
N ALA A 667 4.74 43.95 -22.27
CA ALA A 667 5.35 42.62 -22.39
C ALA A 667 6.90 42.52 -22.49
N SER A 668 7.36 41.27 -22.69
CA SER A 668 8.58 40.82 -23.45
C SER A 668 9.96 40.98 -22.77
N ALA A 669 11.02 40.21 -23.10
CA ALA A 669 11.29 39.34 -24.26
C ALA A 669 12.28 38.16 -23.99
N LYS A 670 12.48 37.30 -25.01
CA LYS A 670 13.67 36.45 -25.31
C LYS A 670 14.94 37.33 -25.56
N PRO A 671 16.13 36.79 -25.91
CA PRO A 671 16.77 35.47 -25.72
C PRO A 671 18.16 35.59 -25.02
N GLY A 672 18.95 34.51 -24.91
CA GLY A 672 20.34 34.58 -24.41
C GLY A 672 21.40 34.24 -25.47
N GLN A 673 22.69 34.50 -25.17
CA GLN A 673 23.82 33.72 -25.71
C GLN A 673 25.14 33.88 -24.89
N GLN A 674 25.83 32.74 -24.71
CA GLN A 674 27.28 32.49 -24.56
C GLN A 674 28.12 33.18 -23.45
N GLY A 675 28.74 32.33 -22.61
CA GLY A 675 29.85 32.67 -21.71
C GLY A 675 30.22 31.55 -20.72
N LYS A 676 31.26 30.75 -21.02
CA LYS A 676 31.95 29.81 -20.08
C LYS A 676 33.09 30.54 -19.33
N PRO A 677 33.79 29.96 -18.33
CA PRO A 677 33.47 28.91 -17.34
C PRO A 677 33.85 29.29 -15.87
N GLY A 678 33.53 28.47 -14.85
CA GLY A 678 34.20 28.57 -13.53
C GLY A 678 33.50 27.94 -12.31
N GLN A 679 34.24 27.14 -11.53
CA GLN A 679 33.94 26.68 -10.15
C GLN A 679 34.24 27.79 -9.10
N PRO A 680 34.04 27.61 -7.77
CA PRO A 680 33.13 26.74 -6.99
C PRO A 680 32.24 27.54 -5.99
N PRO A 681 31.35 26.91 -5.19
CA PRO A 681 30.55 27.62 -4.18
C PRO A 681 31.12 27.54 -2.75
N SER A 682 31.25 28.69 -2.04
CA SER A 682 31.31 28.87 -0.57
C SER A 682 31.72 30.31 -0.20
N PRO A 683 31.53 30.81 1.05
CA PRO A 683 30.35 30.67 1.93
C PRO A 683 30.00 32.03 2.63
N SER A 684 29.22 31.98 3.72
CA SER A 684 28.91 33.06 4.69
C SER A 684 27.89 34.14 4.25
N GLY A 685 26.96 34.62 5.08
CA GLY A 685 26.52 34.17 6.42
C GLY A 685 26.52 35.29 7.48
N LYS A 686 25.38 35.46 8.17
CA LYS A 686 25.09 36.16 9.45
C LYS A 686 23.64 36.69 9.43
N THR A 687 22.76 36.63 10.44
CA THR A 687 22.57 35.83 11.68
C THR A 687 21.25 36.36 12.30
N ALA A 688 20.37 35.44 12.72
CA ALA A 688 19.50 35.38 13.92
C ALA A 688 19.31 36.63 14.85
N PRO A 689 18.21 36.76 15.66
CA PRO A 689 17.55 35.62 16.35
C PRO A 689 16.03 35.66 16.70
N GLN A 690 15.50 34.47 17.08
CA GLN A 690 14.41 34.21 18.07
C GLN A 690 12.97 34.72 17.77
N VAL A 691 11.83 34.14 18.23
CA VAL A 691 11.47 33.09 19.22
C VAL A 691 10.36 32.18 18.63
N ALA A 692 10.18 30.94 19.13
CA ALA A 692 9.07 30.04 18.79
C ALA A 692 7.96 29.97 19.87
N GLN A 693 6.71 29.68 19.49
CA GLN A 693 5.62 29.28 20.41
C GLN A 693 4.87 28.04 19.88
N GLY A 694 4.36 27.22 20.81
CA GLY A 694 3.83 25.88 20.57
C GLY A 694 2.31 25.77 20.42
N PRO A 695 1.75 24.54 20.47
CA PRO A 695 0.39 24.22 20.06
C PRO A 695 -0.68 24.41 21.16
N GLN A 696 -1.95 24.61 20.76
CA GLN A 696 -3.10 24.79 21.66
C GLN A 696 -4.04 23.56 21.77
N PRO A 697 -4.85 23.43 22.85
CA PRO A 697 -5.69 22.26 23.19
C PRO A 697 -7.20 22.44 22.86
N PRO A 698 -8.07 21.44 23.16
CA PRO A 698 -9.45 21.34 22.62
C PRO A 698 -10.59 21.72 23.60
N PRO A 699 -11.85 21.82 23.11
CA PRO A 699 -13.11 21.63 23.87
C PRO A 699 -13.97 20.48 23.27
N GLY A 700 -14.75 19.66 23.97
CA GLY A 700 -15.66 19.90 25.11
C GLY A 700 -17.10 19.48 24.73
N ASP A 701 -17.73 18.54 25.46
CA ASP A 701 -18.99 17.85 25.08
C ASP A 701 -20.29 18.67 25.07
N ALA A 702 -21.24 18.27 24.21
CA ALA A 702 -22.68 18.56 24.36
C ALA A 702 -23.56 17.40 23.82
N LYS A 703 -24.68 17.09 24.52
CA LYS A 703 -25.54 15.90 24.30
C LYS A 703 -26.68 16.10 23.26
N PRO A 704 -27.34 15.01 22.78
CA PRO A 704 -27.89 14.94 21.40
C PRO A 704 -29.40 15.20 21.24
N LYS A 705 -29.85 15.28 19.98
CA LYS A 705 -31.26 15.25 19.52
C LYS A 705 -31.41 14.39 18.23
N PRO A 706 -32.63 13.96 17.84
CA PRO A 706 -32.87 12.59 17.35
C PRO A 706 -32.41 12.23 15.93
N VAL A 707 -32.29 10.90 15.73
CA VAL A 707 -31.92 10.22 14.48
C VAL A 707 -33.12 10.09 13.54
N ASP A 708 -32.93 10.41 12.26
CA ASP A 708 -33.81 10.03 11.15
C ASP A 708 -33.33 8.69 10.56
N PRO A 709 -34.14 7.62 10.57
CA PRO A 709 -33.69 6.25 10.28
C PRO A 709 -33.55 5.92 8.77
N THR A 710 -33.44 6.90 7.87
CA THR A 710 -33.40 6.65 6.41
C THR A 710 -32.21 7.25 5.64
N ALA A 711 -31.25 7.91 6.31
CA ALA A 711 -30.09 8.50 5.65
C ALA A 711 -28.93 7.50 5.40
N LYS A 712 -28.56 7.27 4.13
CA LYS A 712 -27.34 6.54 3.74
C LYS A 712 -26.09 7.45 3.77
N PRO A 713 -24.86 6.91 3.96
CA PRO A 713 -23.65 7.72 4.13
C PRO A 713 -23.22 8.48 2.85
N LYS A 714 -22.51 9.59 3.06
CA LYS A 714 -21.80 10.35 2.01
C LYS A 714 -20.32 10.43 2.37
N ASP A 715 -19.48 9.69 1.66
CA ASP A 715 -18.03 9.95 1.62
C ASP A 715 -17.68 10.93 0.49
N PRO A 716 -16.70 11.83 0.69
CA PRO A 716 -16.25 12.77 -0.35
C PRO A 716 -14.97 12.28 -1.05
N ALA A 717 -15.07 11.94 -2.34
CA ALA A 717 -13.91 11.87 -3.25
C ALA A 717 -14.32 12.35 -4.65
N PRO A 718 -13.43 13.03 -5.41
CA PRO A 718 -13.84 13.81 -6.59
C PRO A 718 -13.92 12.97 -7.87
N SER A 719 -15.02 13.07 -8.60
CA SER A 719 -15.17 12.54 -9.96
C SER A 719 -15.18 13.68 -10.99
N VAL A 720 -14.14 13.74 -11.82
CA VAL A 720 -14.10 14.59 -13.02
C VAL A 720 -15.18 14.13 -14.01
N LYS A 721 -15.97 15.06 -14.54
CA LYS A 721 -17.12 14.76 -15.40
C LYS A 721 -16.83 15.18 -16.84
N LEU A 722 -16.54 14.20 -17.69
CA LEU A 722 -16.58 14.35 -19.15
C LEU A 722 -17.97 13.92 -19.65
N THR A 723 -18.58 14.72 -20.51
CA THR A 723 -19.94 14.50 -21.03
C THR A 723 -19.92 14.32 -22.54
N GLU A 724 -20.00 13.07 -22.97
CA GLU A 724 -20.48 12.70 -24.31
C GLU A 724 -21.58 11.64 -24.12
N SER A 725 -22.76 11.86 -24.71
CA SER A 725 -23.92 10.98 -24.53
C SER A 725 -24.97 11.21 -25.61
N THR A 726 -24.87 10.49 -26.73
CA THR A 726 -26.00 10.22 -27.64
C THR A 726 -25.81 8.89 -28.36
N MET A 727 -26.41 7.81 -27.83
CA MET A 727 -27.21 6.85 -28.61
C MET A 727 -27.90 5.84 -27.66
N ASN A 728 -29.18 5.58 -27.91
CA ASN A 728 -30.00 4.65 -27.13
C ASN A 728 -29.71 3.18 -27.47
N LYS A 729 -29.97 2.29 -26.51
CA LYS A 729 -30.55 0.97 -26.79
C LYS A 729 -31.71 0.66 -25.80
N PRO A 730 -32.66 -0.21 -26.20
CA PRO A 730 -33.99 -0.34 -25.57
C PRO A 730 -34.10 -1.53 -24.61
N ASP A 731 -35.23 -1.67 -23.91
CA ASP A 731 -35.80 -2.96 -23.47
C ASP A 731 -37.31 -2.83 -23.06
N PRO A 732 -38.09 -3.91 -22.87
CA PRO A 732 -39.47 -3.97 -23.42
C PRO A 732 -40.63 -4.41 -22.48
N ALA A 733 -41.87 -4.31 -23.02
CA ALA A 733 -43.12 -5.03 -22.64
C ALA A 733 -43.70 -4.78 -21.21
N THR A 734 -45.01 -4.80 -20.86
CA THR A 734 -46.32 -5.26 -21.39
C THR A 734 -47.44 -4.34 -20.83
N ALA A 735 -48.71 -4.24 -21.27
CA ALA A 735 -49.50 -4.62 -22.46
C ALA A 735 -50.90 -3.94 -22.36
N ASP A 736 -51.91 -4.39 -23.14
CA ASP A 736 -53.35 -4.02 -23.13
C ASP A 736 -53.74 -2.54 -23.40
N ALA A 737 -54.67 -2.17 -24.30
CA ALA A 737 -55.64 -2.92 -25.11
C ALA A 737 -55.86 -2.33 -26.53
N LYS A 738 -56.56 -3.07 -27.41
CA LYS A 738 -56.83 -2.80 -28.85
C LYS A 738 -58.13 -1.95 -29.08
N PRO A 739 -58.57 -1.67 -30.34
CA PRO A 739 -57.91 -0.93 -31.44
C PRO A 739 -58.83 0.11 -32.12
N GLY A 740 -58.29 1.00 -32.98
CA GLY A 740 -59.11 1.83 -33.89
C GLY A 740 -58.31 2.77 -34.80
N ALA A 741 -58.68 2.86 -36.08
CA ALA A 741 -58.06 3.73 -37.11
C ALA A 741 -59.17 4.30 -38.04
N PRO A 742 -58.94 5.26 -38.98
CA PRO A 742 -57.72 6.05 -39.28
C PRO A 742 -57.94 7.58 -39.57
N LYS A 743 -56.84 8.32 -39.83
CA LYS A 743 -56.72 9.60 -40.64
C LYS A 743 -57.38 10.91 -40.11
N PRO A 744 -56.96 12.12 -40.57
CA PRO A 744 -55.63 12.75 -40.42
C PRO A 744 -55.71 14.20 -39.84
N PRO A 745 -54.62 14.81 -39.33
CA PRO A 745 -54.65 16.20 -38.83
C PRO A 745 -54.34 17.24 -39.92
N SER A 746 -54.97 18.42 -39.83
CA SER A 746 -54.80 19.55 -40.76
C SER A 746 -54.22 20.80 -40.10
N ALA A 747 -53.22 21.40 -40.77
CA ALA A 747 -52.86 22.82 -40.79
C ALA A 747 -52.58 23.60 -39.47
N GLY A 748 -51.34 24.10 -39.34
CA GLY A 748 -50.94 25.15 -38.40
C GLY A 748 -49.51 25.61 -38.66
N GLN A 749 -49.34 26.75 -39.34
CA GLN A 749 -48.04 27.20 -39.89
C GLN A 749 -47.13 27.87 -38.83
N LEU A 750 -45.84 27.52 -38.81
CA LEU A 750 -44.76 28.40 -38.36
C LEU A 750 -43.58 28.29 -39.35
N LYS A 751 -43.04 29.44 -39.78
CA LYS A 751 -42.07 29.54 -40.88
C LYS A 751 -40.63 29.50 -40.36
N LEU A 752 -39.79 28.72 -41.02
CA LEU A 752 -38.33 28.72 -40.83
C LEU A 752 -37.66 29.82 -41.69
N PRO A 753 -36.55 30.41 -41.25
CA PRO A 753 -35.80 31.37 -42.06
C PRO A 753 -35.07 30.67 -43.21
N THR A 754 -35.24 31.20 -44.42
CA THR A 754 -34.58 30.74 -45.64
C THR A 754 -33.18 31.33 -45.79
N ASN A 755 -32.14 30.53 -45.60
CA ASN A 755 -30.81 30.87 -46.13
C ASN A 755 -30.78 30.50 -47.61
N SER A 756 -31.10 31.47 -48.47
CA SER A 756 -30.80 31.38 -49.91
C SER A 756 -29.29 31.49 -50.12
N LEU A 757 -28.71 30.59 -50.91
CA LEU A 757 -27.36 30.79 -51.44
C LEU A 757 -27.35 32.08 -52.28
N ALA A 758 -26.52 33.05 -51.89
CA ALA A 758 -26.21 34.17 -52.75
C ALA A 758 -25.37 33.69 -53.93
N ALA A 759 -25.79 33.99 -55.15
CA ALA A 759 -25.05 33.67 -56.36
C ALA A 759 -23.68 34.39 -56.37
N ALA A 760 -22.69 33.78 -57.01
CA ALA A 760 -21.37 34.36 -57.19
C ALA A 760 -21.44 35.74 -57.88
N PRO A 761 -20.67 36.75 -57.42
CA PRO A 761 -20.44 37.96 -58.21
C PRO A 761 -19.71 37.56 -59.50
N GLY A 762 -20.33 37.83 -60.65
CA GLY A 762 -19.74 37.52 -61.95
C GLY A 762 -18.38 38.19 -62.14
N GLN A 763 -17.49 37.49 -62.83
CA GLN A 763 -16.16 37.99 -63.21
C GLN A 763 -16.28 39.37 -63.89
N LYS A 764 -15.69 40.39 -63.29
CA LYS A 764 -15.26 41.58 -64.03
C LYS A 764 -13.86 41.31 -64.59
N ALA A 765 -13.66 41.70 -65.84
CA ALA A 765 -12.36 41.63 -66.51
C ALA A 765 -11.27 42.39 -65.72
N PRO A 766 -10.00 41.96 -65.80
CA PRO A 766 -8.91 42.63 -65.11
C PRO A 766 -8.71 44.06 -65.65
N PRO A 767 -8.54 45.07 -64.78
CA PRO A 767 -7.94 46.35 -65.17
C PRO A 767 -6.47 46.14 -65.57
N PRO A 768 -5.88 47.03 -66.38
CA PRO A 768 -4.47 46.93 -66.77
C PRO A 768 -3.54 47.07 -65.55
N SER A 769 -2.42 46.37 -65.63
CA SER A 769 -1.29 46.48 -64.70
C SER A 769 -0.66 47.87 -64.76
N ASP A 770 -0.89 48.71 -63.74
CA ASP A 770 0.06 49.71 -63.22
C ASP A 770 -0.57 50.52 -62.05
N GLN A 771 -0.55 49.96 -60.84
CA GLN A 771 -0.63 50.73 -59.58
C GLN A 771 0.24 50.07 -58.50
N PRO A 772 0.97 50.84 -57.66
CA PRO A 772 1.74 50.27 -56.55
C PRO A 772 0.81 49.63 -55.51
N GLN A 773 1.16 48.42 -55.06
CA GLN A 773 0.45 47.77 -53.95
C GLN A 773 0.59 48.60 -52.65
N PRO A 774 -0.45 48.69 -51.81
CA PRO A 774 -0.33 49.26 -50.47
C PRO A 774 0.68 48.45 -49.63
N PRO A 775 1.39 49.06 -48.66
CA PRO A 775 2.25 48.30 -47.76
C PRO A 775 1.42 47.29 -46.96
N ALA A 776 1.89 46.05 -46.87
CA ALA A 776 1.23 44.98 -46.13
C ALA A 776 1.14 45.34 -44.63
N SER A 777 0.04 44.97 -43.97
CA SER A 777 -0.05 45.15 -42.52
C SER A 777 0.78 44.09 -41.79
N ALA A 778 1.24 44.39 -40.56
CA ALA A 778 2.00 43.43 -39.75
C ALA A 778 1.23 42.12 -39.49
N ALA A 779 -0.11 42.14 -39.54
CA ALA A 779 -0.94 40.93 -39.47
C ALA A 779 -0.88 40.09 -40.74
N GLN A 780 -0.81 40.72 -41.92
CA GLN A 780 -0.65 40.03 -43.20
C GLN A 780 0.75 39.40 -43.32
N GLU A 781 1.79 40.06 -42.82
CA GLU A 781 3.17 39.54 -42.86
C GLU A 781 3.33 38.25 -42.02
N GLU A 782 2.82 38.23 -40.79
CA GLU A 782 2.87 37.03 -39.94
C GLU A 782 1.96 35.90 -40.46
N LEU A 783 0.81 36.24 -41.07
CA LEU A 783 -0.06 35.26 -41.73
C LEU A 783 0.61 34.65 -42.97
N GLU A 784 1.39 35.44 -43.72
CA GLU A 784 2.14 34.99 -44.89
C GLU A 784 3.31 34.07 -44.52
N LYS A 785 4.03 34.39 -43.44
CA LYS A 785 5.03 33.48 -42.83
C LYS A 785 4.39 32.16 -42.41
N GLY A 786 3.25 32.22 -41.72
CA GLY A 786 2.50 31.02 -41.30
C GLY A 786 2.07 30.15 -42.49
N LEU A 787 1.57 30.77 -43.56
CA LEU A 787 1.21 30.08 -44.81
C LEU A 787 2.41 29.45 -45.53
N GLY A 788 3.57 30.12 -45.52
CA GLY A 788 4.81 29.58 -46.05
C GLY A 788 5.24 28.30 -45.31
N GLU A 789 5.30 28.37 -43.97
CA GLU A 789 5.66 27.21 -43.15
C GLU A 789 4.63 26.07 -43.27
N GLN A 790 3.33 26.38 -43.33
CA GLN A 790 2.27 25.39 -43.51
C GLN A 790 2.29 24.71 -44.88
N ARG A 791 2.64 25.44 -45.95
CA ARG A 791 2.82 24.85 -47.29
C ARG A 791 3.97 23.85 -47.31
N ASP A 792 5.09 24.22 -46.70
CA ASP A 792 6.29 23.38 -46.67
C ASP A 792 6.08 22.15 -45.76
N LEU A 793 5.29 22.31 -44.69
CA LEU A 793 4.77 21.22 -43.87
C LEU A 793 3.89 20.24 -44.67
N LEU A 794 2.91 20.75 -45.43
CA LEU A 794 2.02 19.94 -46.26
C LEU A 794 2.80 19.14 -47.32
N ALA A 795 3.89 19.70 -47.86
CA ALA A 795 4.78 19.01 -48.81
C ALA A 795 5.58 17.87 -48.13
N GLU A 796 6.10 18.08 -46.93
CA GLU A 796 6.76 17.02 -46.15
C GLU A 796 5.77 15.92 -45.73
N PHE A 797 4.56 16.29 -45.30
CA PHE A 797 3.51 15.34 -44.95
C PHE A 797 3.06 14.51 -46.16
N ALA A 798 2.89 15.14 -47.34
CA ALA A 798 2.54 14.44 -48.58
C ALA A 798 3.59 13.37 -48.92
N ARG A 799 4.87 13.75 -48.91
CA ARG A 799 6.00 12.84 -49.16
C ARG A 799 6.01 11.65 -48.19
N VAL A 800 5.77 11.90 -46.91
CA VAL A 800 5.65 10.86 -45.88
C VAL A 800 4.46 9.94 -46.15
N THR A 801 3.30 10.50 -46.55
CA THR A 801 2.08 9.73 -46.81
C THR A 801 2.21 8.85 -48.05
N ASP A 802 2.90 9.30 -49.09
CA ASP A 802 3.19 8.48 -50.27
C ASP A 802 4.10 7.30 -49.92
N GLN A 803 5.10 7.51 -49.07
CA GLN A 803 5.94 6.42 -48.56
C GLN A 803 5.15 5.44 -47.65
N LEU A 804 4.20 5.92 -46.83
CA LEU A 804 3.28 5.04 -46.08
C LEU A 804 2.47 4.14 -47.03
N ASN A 805 1.93 4.72 -48.10
CA ASN A 805 1.12 4.01 -49.08
C ASN A 805 1.91 2.93 -49.83
N GLU A 806 3.18 3.19 -50.13
CA GLU A 806 4.10 2.23 -50.73
C GLU A 806 4.42 1.07 -49.76
N ILE A 807 4.78 1.39 -48.51
CA ILE A 807 5.08 0.37 -47.49
C ILE A 807 3.85 -0.51 -47.21
N LEU A 808 2.66 0.06 -47.00
CA LEU A 808 1.45 -0.72 -46.75
C LEU A 808 1.04 -1.60 -47.93
N ALA A 809 1.13 -1.09 -49.16
CA ALA A 809 0.88 -1.92 -50.35
C ALA A 809 1.86 -3.11 -50.43
N SER A 810 3.13 -2.91 -50.04
CA SER A 810 4.13 -3.99 -49.95
C SER A 810 3.86 -4.98 -48.80
N LEU A 811 3.31 -4.49 -47.67
CA LEU A 811 2.97 -5.31 -46.52
C LEU A 811 1.79 -6.22 -46.86
N GLU A 812 0.67 -5.66 -47.33
CA GLU A 812 -0.51 -6.41 -47.79
C GLU A 812 -0.14 -7.47 -48.84
N ALA A 813 0.62 -7.09 -49.88
CA ALA A 813 1.15 -8.04 -50.88
C ALA A 813 1.95 -9.18 -50.23
N SER A 814 2.82 -8.87 -49.27
CA SER A 814 3.64 -9.89 -48.59
C SER A 814 2.87 -10.75 -47.58
N THR A 815 1.73 -10.29 -47.04
CA THR A 815 0.89 -11.14 -46.17
C THR A 815 0.20 -12.24 -46.96
N PHE A 816 -0.25 -11.97 -48.21
CA PHE A 816 -0.77 -13.02 -49.09
C PHE A 816 0.27 -14.10 -49.38
N VAL A 817 1.48 -13.72 -49.80
CA VAL A 817 2.62 -14.63 -50.01
C VAL A 817 2.85 -15.50 -48.77
N LYS A 818 2.93 -14.89 -47.59
CA LYS A 818 3.19 -15.60 -46.33
C LYS A 818 2.04 -16.55 -45.95
N ARG A 819 0.79 -16.15 -46.15
CA ARG A 819 -0.40 -16.98 -45.89
C ARG A 819 -0.46 -18.20 -46.83
N PHE A 820 -0.12 -18.04 -48.11
CA PHE A 820 0.02 -19.16 -49.04
C PHE A 820 1.17 -20.10 -48.66
N LYS A 821 2.36 -19.57 -48.30
CA LYS A 821 3.47 -20.42 -47.82
C LYS A 821 3.15 -21.12 -46.48
N ALA A 822 2.34 -20.52 -45.61
CA ALA A 822 1.88 -21.15 -44.38
C ALA A 822 0.87 -22.29 -44.66
N ALA A 823 -0.13 -22.05 -45.52
CA ALA A 823 -1.08 -23.09 -45.95
C ALA A 823 -0.39 -24.24 -46.70
N SER A 824 0.63 -23.94 -47.52
CA SER A 824 1.50 -24.93 -48.17
C SER A 824 2.21 -25.84 -47.15
N ARG A 825 2.88 -25.27 -46.15
CA ARG A 825 3.54 -26.04 -45.08
C ARG A 825 2.56 -26.93 -44.31
N ALA A 826 1.36 -26.41 -44.02
CA ALA A 826 0.33 -27.18 -43.32
C ALA A 826 -0.23 -28.36 -44.15
N GLN A 827 -0.29 -28.23 -45.48
CA GLN A 827 -0.58 -29.37 -46.35
C GLN A 827 0.56 -30.40 -46.35
N MET A 828 1.83 -29.98 -46.35
CA MET A 828 2.96 -30.90 -46.19
C MET A 828 2.98 -31.62 -44.83
N GLU A 829 2.59 -30.94 -43.75
CA GLU A 829 2.44 -31.57 -42.43
C GLU A 829 1.28 -32.58 -42.41
N LEU A 830 0.15 -32.26 -43.06
CA LEU A 830 -0.95 -33.20 -43.27
C LEU A 830 -0.51 -34.43 -44.08
N ALA A 831 0.21 -34.25 -45.19
CA ALA A 831 0.77 -35.34 -45.98
C ALA A 831 1.72 -36.22 -45.15
N SER A 832 2.65 -35.60 -44.41
CA SER A 832 3.60 -36.31 -43.56
C SER A 832 2.90 -37.10 -42.44
N GLY A 833 1.85 -36.52 -41.84
CA GLY A 833 1.06 -37.19 -40.81
C GLY A 833 0.26 -38.38 -41.34
N ILE A 834 -0.37 -38.28 -42.51
CA ILE A 834 -1.04 -39.41 -43.17
C ILE A 834 -0.03 -40.51 -43.51
N ASN A 835 1.16 -40.15 -44.02
CA ASN A 835 2.24 -41.08 -44.32
C ASN A 835 2.80 -41.77 -43.06
N GLN A 836 3.01 -41.05 -41.95
CA GLN A 836 3.49 -41.65 -40.69
C GLN A 836 2.47 -42.63 -40.09
N ASN A 837 1.18 -42.26 -40.03
CA ASN A 837 0.16 -43.13 -39.44
C ASN A 837 -0.17 -44.34 -40.33
N THR A 838 -0.03 -44.24 -41.65
CA THR A 838 -0.10 -45.41 -42.53
C THR A 838 1.11 -46.34 -42.33
N LEU A 839 2.33 -45.81 -42.22
CA LEU A 839 3.52 -46.61 -41.89
C LEU A 839 3.44 -47.31 -40.54
N ASP A 840 2.92 -46.62 -39.51
CA ASP A 840 2.67 -47.21 -38.19
C ASP A 840 1.59 -48.31 -38.26
N ALA A 841 0.54 -48.16 -39.08
CA ALA A 841 -0.46 -49.21 -39.32
C ALA A 841 0.11 -50.46 -40.03
N PHE A 842 1.20 -50.32 -40.80
CA PHE A 842 1.97 -51.45 -41.34
C PHE A 842 3.07 -51.95 -40.37
N GLY A 843 3.15 -51.42 -39.15
CA GLY A 843 4.14 -51.81 -38.13
C GLY A 843 5.58 -51.36 -38.43
N ILE A 844 5.79 -50.44 -39.38
CA ILE A 844 7.11 -50.01 -39.84
C ILE A 844 7.60 -48.79 -39.04
N SER A 845 7.67 -48.93 -37.71
CA SER A 845 8.04 -47.83 -36.82
C SER A 845 9.57 -47.66 -36.68
N LYS A 846 10.07 -46.43 -36.78
CA LYS A 846 11.33 -46.04 -36.11
C LYS A 846 11.03 -45.85 -34.61
N PRO A 847 11.95 -46.19 -33.69
CA PRO A 847 11.74 -45.96 -32.26
C PRO A 847 11.58 -44.47 -31.97
N ARG A 848 10.34 -44.07 -31.66
CA ARG A 848 9.97 -42.71 -31.27
C ARG A 848 10.55 -42.41 -29.89
N ALA A 849 11.51 -41.50 -29.81
CA ALA A 849 12.07 -41.04 -28.55
C ALA A 849 10.98 -40.30 -27.74
N ALA A 850 10.33 -41.02 -26.82
CA ALA A 850 9.32 -40.47 -25.96
C ALA A 850 9.96 -39.52 -24.92
N LEU A 851 9.78 -38.22 -25.14
CA LEU A 851 10.08 -37.18 -24.15
C LEU A 851 9.08 -37.24 -22.99
N GLN A 852 9.27 -38.21 -22.08
CA GLN A 852 8.65 -38.15 -20.76
C GLN A 852 9.36 -37.08 -19.91
N LYS A 853 8.58 -36.16 -19.33
CA LYS A 853 9.07 -35.19 -18.35
C LYS A 853 9.44 -35.95 -17.06
N ILE A 854 10.73 -36.18 -16.85
CA ILE A 854 11.27 -36.67 -15.57
C ILE A 854 11.15 -35.53 -14.55
N THR A 855 10.49 -35.77 -13.41
CA THR A 855 10.43 -34.79 -12.31
C THR A 855 11.77 -34.73 -11.56
N ALA A 856 12.06 -33.58 -10.96
CA ALA A 856 13.34 -33.34 -10.29
C ALA A 856 13.62 -34.30 -9.11
N GLU A 857 12.58 -34.94 -8.56
CA GLU A 857 12.71 -35.94 -7.48
C GLU A 857 13.38 -37.24 -7.96
N GLU A 858 13.04 -37.75 -9.15
CA GLU A 858 13.63 -39.00 -9.68
C GLU A 858 15.13 -38.86 -9.98
N MET A 859 15.58 -37.66 -10.41
CA MET A 859 17.01 -37.38 -10.60
C MET A 859 17.83 -37.53 -9.32
N SER A 860 17.23 -37.25 -8.15
CA SER A 860 17.92 -37.27 -6.86
C SER A 860 18.27 -38.69 -6.37
N GLU A 861 17.44 -39.68 -6.68
CA GLU A 861 17.66 -41.07 -6.27
C GLU A 861 18.72 -41.78 -7.14
N THR A 862 18.76 -41.50 -8.44
CA THR A 862 19.76 -42.10 -9.36
C THR A 862 21.20 -41.74 -9.04
N SER A 863 21.46 -40.65 -8.30
CA SER A 863 22.81 -40.26 -7.88
C SER A 863 23.44 -41.23 -6.85
N LYS A 864 22.62 -42.05 -6.15
CA LYS A 864 23.08 -42.95 -5.07
C LYS A 864 23.42 -44.39 -5.50
N ARG A 865 23.22 -44.77 -6.76
CA ARG A 865 23.59 -46.10 -7.28
C ARG A 865 24.51 -45.97 -8.48
N GLY A 866 25.81 -46.10 -8.24
CA GLY A 866 26.85 -45.91 -9.25
C GLY A 866 26.74 -46.89 -10.42
N SER A 867 26.50 -46.35 -11.61
CA SER A 867 26.64 -47.04 -12.90
C SER A 867 27.38 -46.16 -13.91
N LYS A 868 28.16 -46.81 -14.78
CA LYS A 868 29.23 -46.19 -15.58
C LYS A 868 28.68 -45.29 -16.70
N VAL A 869 29.25 -44.09 -16.85
CA VAL A 869 28.89 -43.11 -17.90
C VAL A 869 29.94 -43.14 -19.02
N MET A 870 29.49 -43.26 -20.28
CA MET A 870 30.28 -42.86 -21.45
C MET A 870 29.66 -41.58 -22.05
N ARG A 871 30.52 -40.74 -22.65
CA ARG A 871 30.13 -39.47 -23.29
C ARG A 871 30.65 -39.45 -24.71
N GLU A 872 29.76 -39.17 -25.64
CA GLU A 872 30.09 -38.68 -26.98
C GLU A 872 29.01 -37.67 -27.38
N ASN A 873 29.41 -36.52 -27.94
CA ASN A 873 28.51 -35.45 -28.41
C ASN A 873 27.38 -34.99 -27.47
N GLY A 874 27.70 -34.81 -26.18
CA GLY A 874 26.91 -33.97 -25.26
C GLY A 874 25.60 -34.57 -24.70
N VAL A 875 25.17 -35.75 -25.15
CA VAL A 875 23.98 -36.44 -24.63
C VAL A 875 24.41 -37.61 -23.73
N THR A 876 23.72 -37.80 -22.59
CA THR A 876 23.98 -38.92 -21.67
C THR A 876 22.89 -39.98 -21.84
N VAL A 877 23.25 -41.17 -22.30
CA VAL A 877 22.32 -42.29 -22.49
C VAL A 877 22.60 -43.36 -21.42
N VAL A 878 21.56 -43.77 -20.70
CA VAL A 878 21.62 -44.88 -19.73
C VAL A 878 20.89 -46.08 -20.32
N ILE A 879 21.64 -47.14 -20.65
CA ILE A 879 21.08 -48.41 -21.10
C ILE A 879 20.66 -49.20 -19.85
N ARG A 880 19.35 -49.52 -19.72
CA ARG A 880 18.84 -50.50 -18.75
C ARG A 880 18.77 -51.87 -19.41
N ASP A 881 19.50 -52.85 -18.88
CA ASP A 881 19.20 -54.26 -19.15
C ASP A 881 17.86 -54.64 -18.49
N GLN A 882 16.95 -55.21 -19.28
CA GLN A 882 15.68 -55.78 -18.80
C GLN A 882 15.91 -57.18 -18.22
N PRO A 883 15.41 -57.50 -17.01
CA PRO A 883 15.48 -58.86 -16.50
C PRO A 883 14.44 -59.76 -17.19
N LYS A 884 14.87 -60.93 -17.66
CA LYS A 884 13.97 -61.98 -18.17
C LYS A 884 13.07 -62.51 -17.05
N ALA A 885 11.76 -62.29 -17.16
CA ALA A 885 10.75 -63.05 -16.43
C ALA A 885 9.94 -63.90 -17.42
N LYS A 886 9.80 -65.20 -17.13
CA LYS A 886 8.95 -66.12 -17.90
C LYS A 886 7.48 -65.91 -17.52
N ALA A 887 6.63 -65.75 -18.53
CA ALA A 887 5.22 -66.13 -18.49
C ALA A 887 4.84 -66.67 -19.89
N GLU A 888 3.96 -67.67 -19.95
CA GLU A 888 3.49 -68.25 -21.21
C GLU A 888 2.58 -67.29 -21.99
N PRO A 889 2.51 -67.39 -23.32
CA PRO A 889 1.68 -66.52 -24.13
C PRO A 889 0.21 -66.93 -24.07
N ALA A 890 -0.65 -66.05 -23.57
CA ALA A 890 -2.02 -66.02 -24.06
C ALA A 890 -2.00 -65.56 -25.53
N ALA A 891 -2.84 -66.18 -26.37
CA ALA A 891 -2.90 -65.84 -27.79
C ALA A 891 -3.32 -64.37 -27.98
N PRO A 892 -2.76 -63.65 -28.97
CA PRO A 892 -3.24 -62.31 -29.30
C PRO A 892 -4.63 -62.45 -29.93
N GLU A 893 -5.64 -61.89 -29.26
CA GLU A 893 -6.87 -61.53 -29.95
C GLU A 893 -6.52 -60.48 -31.01
N THR A 894 -6.79 -60.80 -32.26
CA THR A 894 -6.55 -59.88 -33.39
C THR A 894 -7.61 -58.79 -33.39
N GLU A 895 -7.44 -57.77 -32.56
CA GLU A 895 -8.14 -56.52 -32.77
C GLU A 895 -7.71 -55.93 -34.12
N PRO A 896 -8.65 -55.48 -34.98
CA PRO A 896 -8.32 -54.89 -36.26
C PRO A 896 -7.54 -53.58 -36.03
N VAL A 897 -6.45 -53.38 -36.79
CA VAL A 897 -5.69 -52.12 -36.80
C VAL A 897 -6.52 -51.07 -37.55
N VAL A 898 -7.36 -50.35 -36.81
CA VAL A 898 -8.30 -49.39 -37.38
C VAL A 898 -7.64 -48.01 -37.55
N LEU A 899 -7.42 -47.58 -38.79
CA LEU A 899 -6.91 -46.25 -39.19
C LEU A 899 -7.89 -45.08 -38.92
N MET A 900 -9.16 -45.37 -38.61
CA MET A 900 -10.24 -44.39 -38.42
C MET A 900 -9.95 -43.23 -37.44
N PRO A 901 -9.19 -43.37 -36.32
CA PRO A 901 -8.95 -42.25 -35.41
C PRO A 901 -8.19 -41.12 -36.10
N TYR A 902 -7.09 -41.45 -36.77
CA TYR A 902 -6.27 -40.45 -37.45
C TYR A 902 -6.95 -39.92 -38.72
N ALA A 903 -7.66 -40.77 -39.46
CA ALA A 903 -8.43 -40.35 -40.63
C ALA A 903 -9.44 -39.24 -40.31
N LYS A 904 -10.16 -39.35 -39.19
CA LYS A 904 -11.07 -38.29 -38.70
C LYS A 904 -10.33 -37.00 -38.35
N THR A 905 -9.15 -37.09 -37.73
CA THR A 905 -8.29 -35.93 -37.45
C THR A 905 -7.83 -35.27 -38.75
N ALA A 906 -7.31 -36.05 -39.71
CA ALA A 906 -6.87 -35.57 -41.03
C ALA A 906 -8.01 -34.88 -41.80
N ARG A 907 -9.24 -35.40 -41.74
CA ARG A 907 -10.43 -34.74 -42.31
C ARG A 907 -10.76 -33.42 -41.63
N GLY A 908 -10.63 -33.35 -40.31
CA GLY A 908 -10.76 -32.10 -39.55
C GLY A 908 -9.73 -31.07 -40.01
N THR A 909 -8.44 -31.44 -40.01
CA THR A 909 -7.34 -30.59 -40.46
C THR A 909 -7.51 -30.12 -41.90
N ALA A 910 -7.88 -31.00 -42.84
CA ALA A 910 -8.10 -30.65 -44.24
C ALA A 910 -9.25 -29.64 -44.42
N ARG A 911 -10.34 -29.76 -43.63
CA ARG A 911 -11.42 -28.77 -43.61
C ARG A 911 -10.95 -27.42 -43.07
N THR A 912 -10.23 -27.40 -41.95
CA THR A 912 -9.64 -26.16 -41.41
C THR A 912 -8.71 -25.48 -42.43
N GLN A 913 -7.90 -26.25 -43.17
CA GLN A 913 -7.05 -25.71 -44.25
C GLN A 913 -7.85 -25.20 -45.46
N SER A 914 -8.93 -25.90 -45.84
CA SER A 914 -9.90 -25.43 -46.83
C SER A 914 -10.51 -24.09 -46.42
N ASP A 915 -10.93 -23.93 -45.17
CA ASP A 915 -11.49 -22.68 -44.64
C ASP A 915 -10.45 -21.55 -44.66
N VAL A 916 -9.21 -21.80 -44.21
CA VAL A 916 -8.09 -20.85 -44.27
C VAL A 916 -7.86 -20.35 -45.71
N VAL A 917 -7.84 -21.26 -46.69
CA VAL A 917 -7.63 -20.90 -48.10
C VAL A 917 -8.86 -20.20 -48.70
N SER A 918 -10.07 -20.49 -48.23
CA SER A 918 -11.27 -19.72 -48.60
C SER A 918 -11.17 -18.27 -48.14
N ILE A 919 -10.68 -18.02 -46.93
CA ILE A 919 -10.46 -16.65 -46.43
C ILE A 919 -9.37 -15.96 -47.27
N ILE A 920 -8.26 -16.63 -47.58
CA ILE A 920 -7.22 -16.09 -48.48
C ILE A 920 -7.82 -15.72 -49.84
N GLN A 921 -8.70 -16.55 -50.41
CA GLN A 921 -9.35 -16.31 -51.70
C GLN A 921 -10.28 -15.09 -51.67
N SER A 922 -11.11 -14.95 -50.63
CA SER A 922 -12.00 -13.80 -50.46
C SER A 922 -11.23 -12.50 -50.21
N ASP A 923 -10.16 -12.54 -49.41
CA ASP A 923 -9.28 -11.39 -49.18
C ASP A 923 -8.55 -10.97 -50.46
N LEU A 924 -8.06 -11.93 -51.24
CA LEU A 924 -7.37 -11.69 -52.51
C LEU A 924 -8.33 -11.10 -53.55
N GLU A 925 -9.60 -11.53 -53.55
CA GLU A 925 -10.66 -10.94 -54.36
C GLU A 925 -10.95 -9.49 -53.98
N ALA A 926 -11.11 -9.20 -52.68
CA ALA A 926 -11.28 -7.83 -52.21
C ALA A 926 -10.07 -6.93 -52.53
N TYR A 927 -8.84 -7.45 -52.39
CA TYR A 927 -7.61 -6.75 -52.73
C TYR A 927 -7.52 -6.46 -54.23
N SER A 928 -7.73 -7.47 -55.08
CA SER A 928 -7.68 -7.34 -56.54
C SER A 928 -8.75 -6.40 -57.12
N GLN A 929 -9.86 -6.18 -56.41
CA GLN A 929 -10.88 -5.19 -56.76
C GLN A 929 -10.49 -3.75 -56.38
N ARG A 930 -9.58 -3.58 -55.40
CA ARG A 930 -9.06 -2.26 -54.96
C ARG A 930 -7.78 -1.87 -55.70
N LYS A 931 -6.92 -2.83 -56.03
CA LYS A 931 -5.61 -2.66 -56.66
C LYS A 931 -5.47 -3.68 -57.82
N PRO A 932 -5.71 -3.27 -59.08
CA PRO A 932 -5.68 -4.20 -60.21
C PRO A 932 -4.25 -4.52 -60.68
N ASP A 933 -3.54 -5.42 -59.99
CA ASP A 933 -2.29 -6.02 -60.48
C ASP A 933 -2.54 -7.32 -61.27
N GLN A 934 -1.78 -7.55 -62.35
CA GLN A 934 -1.99 -8.70 -63.23
C GLN A 934 -1.63 -10.06 -62.60
N HIS A 935 -0.67 -10.12 -61.68
CA HIS A 935 -0.23 -11.37 -61.05
C HIS A 935 -1.25 -11.83 -60.00
N PHE A 936 -1.72 -10.88 -59.17
CA PHE A 936 -2.76 -11.14 -58.17
C PHE A 936 -4.09 -11.56 -58.83
N LYS A 937 -4.46 -10.92 -59.95
CA LYS A 937 -5.61 -11.34 -60.78
C LYS A 937 -5.44 -12.76 -61.32
N ARG A 938 -4.26 -13.12 -61.86
CA ARG A 938 -3.99 -14.45 -62.41
C ARG A 938 -4.12 -15.56 -61.37
N VAL A 939 -3.52 -15.38 -60.20
CA VAL A 939 -3.62 -16.34 -59.08
C VAL A 939 -5.07 -16.50 -58.64
N LEU A 940 -5.82 -15.40 -58.50
CA LEU A 940 -7.23 -15.44 -58.11
C LEU A 940 -8.12 -16.19 -59.12
N GLU A 941 -7.93 -15.96 -60.42
CA GLU A 941 -8.65 -16.70 -61.45
C GLU A 941 -8.29 -18.20 -61.43
N GLU A 942 -7.03 -18.54 -61.16
CA GLU A 942 -6.62 -19.94 -61.05
C GLU A 942 -7.25 -20.63 -59.83
N MET A 943 -7.24 -19.98 -58.65
CA MET A 943 -7.93 -20.47 -57.45
C MET A 943 -9.43 -20.74 -57.69
N LYS A 944 -10.11 -19.82 -58.40
CA LYS A 944 -11.52 -19.97 -58.79
C LYS A 944 -11.71 -21.14 -59.77
N LYS A 945 -10.85 -21.24 -60.79
CA LYS A 945 -10.90 -22.26 -61.84
C LYS A 945 -10.72 -23.68 -61.30
N VAL A 946 -9.77 -23.89 -60.38
CA VAL A 946 -9.49 -25.24 -59.81
C VAL A 946 -10.36 -25.54 -58.57
N GLN A 947 -11.24 -24.62 -58.15
CA GLN A 947 -12.12 -24.75 -56.98
C GLN A 947 -11.35 -25.14 -55.70
N VAL A 948 -10.23 -24.46 -55.43
CA VAL A 948 -9.22 -24.88 -54.43
C VAL A 948 -9.81 -25.24 -53.05
N VAL A 949 -10.75 -24.45 -52.53
CA VAL A 949 -11.44 -24.71 -51.26
C VAL A 949 -12.10 -26.10 -51.25
N ARG A 950 -12.88 -26.41 -52.28
CA ARG A 950 -13.55 -27.70 -52.41
C ARG A 950 -12.56 -28.84 -52.61
N ALA A 951 -11.46 -28.59 -53.32
CA ALA A 951 -10.45 -29.60 -53.60
C ALA A 951 -9.60 -29.94 -52.37
N LEU A 952 -9.26 -28.96 -51.52
CA LEU A 952 -8.59 -29.15 -50.23
C LEU A 952 -9.44 -29.97 -49.26
N SER A 953 -10.75 -29.68 -49.17
CA SER A 953 -11.66 -30.46 -48.31
C SER A 953 -11.72 -31.94 -48.71
N LYS A 954 -11.68 -32.24 -50.02
CA LYS A 954 -11.64 -33.62 -50.54
C LYS A 954 -10.40 -34.41 -50.13
N VAL A 955 -9.25 -33.76 -49.90
CA VAL A 955 -8.04 -34.45 -49.42
C VAL A 955 -8.31 -35.17 -48.09
N GLY A 956 -9.07 -34.51 -47.20
CA GLY A 956 -9.50 -35.09 -45.93
C GLY A 956 -10.62 -36.13 -46.05
N ASP A 957 -11.50 -35.99 -47.05
CA ASP A 957 -12.51 -37.01 -47.34
C ASP A 957 -11.83 -38.31 -47.83
N HIS A 958 -10.86 -38.21 -48.75
CA HIS A 958 -10.08 -39.36 -49.24
C HIS A 958 -9.37 -40.10 -48.09
N ALA A 959 -8.85 -39.39 -47.08
CA ALA A 959 -8.23 -40.01 -45.92
C ALA A 959 -9.22 -40.81 -45.04
N VAL A 960 -10.52 -40.44 -45.03
CA VAL A 960 -11.59 -41.19 -44.32
C VAL A 960 -12.17 -42.31 -45.15
N ASP A 961 -12.18 -42.18 -46.47
CA ASP A 961 -12.59 -43.22 -47.40
C ASP A 961 -11.46 -44.26 -47.64
N ASN A 962 -10.48 -44.34 -46.73
CA ASN A 962 -9.28 -45.19 -46.75
C ASN A 962 -8.36 -45.04 -47.98
N LEU A 963 -8.55 -44.02 -48.81
CA LEU A 963 -7.71 -43.66 -49.96
C LEU A 963 -6.51 -42.81 -49.52
N SER A 964 -5.68 -43.39 -48.66
CA SER A 964 -4.55 -42.72 -48.01
C SER A 964 -3.47 -42.27 -49.00
N GLY A 965 -3.21 -43.05 -50.06
CA GLY A 965 -2.28 -42.70 -51.13
C GLY A 965 -2.76 -41.48 -51.92
N HIS A 966 -4.04 -41.47 -52.33
CA HIS A 966 -4.67 -40.31 -52.94
C HIS A 966 -4.73 -39.08 -52.00
N ALA A 967 -4.90 -39.27 -50.69
CA ALA A 967 -4.88 -38.18 -49.71
C ALA A 967 -3.47 -37.56 -49.56
N ILE A 968 -2.42 -38.39 -49.50
CA ILE A 968 -1.01 -37.93 -49.49
C ILE A 968 -0.71 -37.15 -50.77
N ASN A 969 -0.98 -37.72 -51.96
CA ASN A 969 -0.75 -37.05 -53.25
C ASN A 969 -1.54 -35.74 -53.36
N GLY A 970 -2.78 -35.71 -52.88
CA GLY A 970 -3.60 -34.51 -52.87
C GLY A 970 -3.01 -33.40 -52.00
N ALA A 971 -2.56 -33.73 -50.79
CA ALA A 971 -1.91 -32.79 -49.89
C ALA A 971 -0.57 -32.28 -50.46
N GLU A 972 0.28 -33.16 -50.99
CA GLU A 972 1.56 -32.81 -51.65
C GLU A 972 1.33 -31.86 -52.84
N TYR A 973 0.41 -32.20 -53.75
CA TYR A 973 0.05 -31.36 -54.90
C TYR A 973 -0.45 -29.96 -54.50
N TRP A 974 -1.28 -29.87 -53.45
CA TRP A 974 -1.81 -28.59 -52.98
C TRP A 974 -0.76 -27.76 -52.23
N ALA A 975 0.20 -28.39 -51.56
CA ALA A 975 1.34 -27.70 -50.97
C ALA A 975 2.19 -26.99 -52.06
N ASP A 976 2.55 -27.72 -53.11
CA ASP A 976 3.35 -27.18 -54.23
C ASP A 976 2.60 -26.10 -55.00
N THR A 977 1.29 -26.31 -55.25
CA THR A 977 0.45 -25.34 -55.96
C THR A 977 0.36 -24.00 -55.20
N MET A 978 0.20 -24.06 -53.87
CA MET A 978 0.17 -22.85 -53.04
C MET A 978 1.53 -22.17 -52.92
N ASP A 979 2.65 -22.92 -52.92
CA ASP A 979 3.98 -22.30 -52.91
C ASP A 979 4.29 -21.61 -54.25
N ARG A 980 3.92 -22.21 -55.39
CA ARG A 980 3.99 -21.55 -56.70
C ARG A 980 3.19 -20.24 -56.73
N TRP A 981 1.95 -20.25 -56.26
CA TRP A 981 1.14 -19.02 -56.19
C TRP A 981 1.79 -17.94 -55.33
N ALA A 982 2.41 -18.33 -54.20
CA ALA A 982 3.19 -17.41 -53.39
C ALA A 982 4.40 -16.83 -54.15
N GLU A 983 5.12 -17.63 -54.95
CA GLU A 983 6.26 -17.17 -55.76
C GLU A 983 5.84 -16.25 -56.92
N GLU A 984 4.74 -16.55 -57.61
CA GLU A 984 4.18 -15.66 -58.65
C GLU A 984 3.81 -14.28 -58.08
N MET A 985 3.31 -14.24 -56.83
CA MET A 985 3.01 -12.99 -56.12
C MET A 985 4.28 -12.26 -55.63
N VAL A 986 5.38 -12.96 -55.34
CA VAL A 986 6.68 -12.33 -55.03
C VAL A 986 7.28 -11.66 -56.26
N ALA A 987 7.11 -12.24 -57.46
CA ALA A 987 7.59 -11.64 -58.70
C ALA A 987 6.91 -10.28 -58.98
N ALA A 988 5.61 -10.17 -58.70
CA ALA A 988 4.84 -8.92 -58.80
C ALA A 988 5.43 -7.79 -57.93
N GLY A 989 5.80 -8.11 -56.69
CA GLY A 989 6.37 -7.16 -55.73
C GLY A 989 7.73 -6.54 -56.13
N LYS A 990 8.39 -7.05 -57.18
CA LYS A 990 9.66 -6.52 -57.71
C LYS A 990 9.49 -5.68 -58.99
N ALA A 991 8.29 -5.63 -59.58
CA ALA A 991 8.08 -5.16 -60.96
C ALA A 991 7.40 -3.77 -61.08
N SER A 992 7.47 -2.92 -60.06
CA SER A 992 6.79 -1.61 -60.03
C SER A 992 7.47 -0.48 -60.84
N ASN A 993 8.69 -0.68 -61.33
CA ASN A 993 9.40 0.29 -62.18
C ASN A 993 9.11 0.09 -63.67
N CYS A 994 8.14 0.81 -64.23
CA CYS A 994 7.91 0.85 -65.68
C CYS A 994 7.80 2.29 -66.21
N SER A 995 8.87 2.77 -66.84
CA SER A 995 8.98 4.12 -67.39
C SER A 995 8.72 4.16 -68.90
N SER A 996 7.46 4.38 -69.33
CA SER A 996 7.17 4.98 -70.65
C SER A 996 5.70 5.34 -70.85
N CYS A 997 5.38 6.63 -70.98
CA CYS A 997 4.29 7.19 -71.78
C CYS A 997 4.44 8.71 -71.75
N LYS A 998 5.00 9.33 -72.81
CA LYS A 998 4.97 10.80 -72.95
C LYS A 998 3.68 11.21 -73.64
N GLY A 999 2.91 12.07 -72.98
CA GLY A 999 1.76 12.80 -73.51
C GLY A 999 1.57 14.05 -72.66
N ASP A 1000 1.17 15.15 -73.28
CA ASP A 1000 0.98 16.42 -72.57
C ASP A 1000 -0.24 16.32 -71.64
N SER A 1001 -0.13 16.89 -70.44
CA SER A 1001 -1.06 16.64 -69.33
C SER A 1001 -2.11 17.74 -69.18
N LEU A 1002 -3.30 17.36 -68.69
CA LEU A 1002 -4.37 18.28 -68.33
C LEU A 1002 -3.94 19.28 -67.21
N PRO A 1003 -4.48 20.50 -67.18
CA PRO A 1003 -4.27 21.46 -66.09
C PRO A 1003 -4.60 20.88 -64.70
N PRO A 1004 -3.87 21.25 -63.62
CA PRO A 1004 -4.05 20.66 -62.29
C PRO A 1004 -5.47 20.77 -61.72
N GLU A 1005 -6.19 21.85 -62.01
CA GLU A 1005 -7.57 22.05 -61.54
C GLU A 1005 -8.55 21.03 -62.16
N ILE A 1006 -8.34 20.67 -63.43
CA ILE A 1006 -9.14 19.67 -64.14
C ILE A 1006 -8.76 18.26 -63.64
N VAL A 1007 -7.48 18.00 -63.41
CA VAL A 1007 -7.02 16.74 -62.78
C VAL A 1007 -7.63 16.56 -61.40
N LEU A 1008 -7.77 17.64 -60.60
CA LEU A 1008 -8.46 17.59 -59.32
C LEU A 1008 -9.95 17.24 -59.45
N LYS A 1009 -10.67 17.83 -60.42
CA LYS A 1009 -12.08 17.45 -60.69
C LYS A 1009 -12.22 15.99 -61.10
N VAL A 1010 -11.35 15.48 -61.97
CA VAL A 1010 -11.34 14.05 -62.37
C VAL A 1010 -11.02 13.14 -61.19
N MET A 1011 -10.12 13.55 -60.29
CA MET A 1011 -9.79 12.80 -59.06
C MET A 1011 -10.90 12.84 -58.01
N GLN A 1012 -11.67 13.92 -57.95
CA GLN A 1012 -12.89 14.01 -57.13
C GLN A 1012 -13.99 13.10 -57.69
N ALA A 1013 -14.25 13.14 -59.00
CA ALA A 1013 -15.20 12.23 -59.64
C ALA A 1013 -14.83 10.76 -59.42
N LEU A 1014 -13.55 10.39 -59.57
CA LEU A 1014 -13.05 9.04 -59.30
C LEU A 1014 -13.24 8.61 -57.83
N ARG A 1015 -13.01 9.51 -56.87
CA ARG A 1015 -13.21 9.25 -55.43
C ARG A 1015 -14.69 9.01 -55.13
N ASP A 1016 -15.55 9.91 -55.60
CA ASP A 1016 -16.98 9.87 -55.35
C ASP A 1016 -17.61 8.62 -56.02
N GLU A 1017 -17.18 8.26 -57.23
CA GLU A 1017 -17.64 7.05 -57.95
C GLU A 1017 -17.22 5.76 -57.23
N MET A 1018 -15.97 5.68 -56.74
CA MET A 1018 -15.50 4.55 -55.94
C MET A 1018 -16.32 4.39 -54.65
N LYS A 1019 -16.65 5.51 -53.99
CA LYS A 1019 -17.48 5.51 -52.79
C LYS A 1019 -18.91 5.06 -53.10
N LEU A 1020 -19.52 5.62 -54.15
CA LEU A 1020 -20.87 5.30 -54.59
C LEU A 1020 -21.02 3.80 -54.86
N ARG A 1021 -20.07 3.21 -55.60
CA ARG A 1021 -20.05 1.76 -55.87
C ARG A 1021 -20.02 0.90 -54.61
N ASP A 1022 -19.28 1.32 -53.59
CA ASP A 1022 -19.23 0.60 -52.32
C ASP A 1022 -20.55 0.74 -51.54
N GLU A 1023 -21.22 1.91 -51.58
CA GLU A 1023 -22.58 2.10 -51.05
C GLU A 1023 -23.63 1.26 -51.82
N THR A 1024 -23.53 1.18 -53.15
CA THR A 1024 -24.37 0.30 -54.00
C THR A 1024 -24.19 -1.18 -53.64
N ARG A 1025 -22.95 -1.63 -53.44
CA ARG A 1025 -22.63 -3.00 -52.98
C ARG A 1025 -23.17 -3.31 -51.58
N GLU A 1026 -23.16 -2.33 -50.67
CA GLU A 1026 -23.76 -2.51 -49.35
C GLU A 1026 -25.29 -2.58 -49.42
N LEU A 1027 -25.93 -1.74 -50.24
CA LEU A 1027 -27.37 -1.77 -50.43
C LEU A 1027 -27.85 -3.08 -51.07
N ASP A 1028 -27.10 -3.63 -52.04
CA ASP A 1028 -27.41 -4.93 -52.65
C ASP A 1028 -27.27 -6.10 -51.65
N LYS A 1029 -26.23 -6.08 -50.80
CA LYS A 1029 -26.09 -7.05 -49.69
C LYS A 1029 -27.17 -6.91 -48.62
N ALA A 1030 -27.67 -5.69 -48.40
CA ALA A 1030 -28.73 -5.40 -47.43
C ALA A 1030 -30.14 -5.68 -47.96
N LYS A 1031 -30.31 -5.88 -49.27
CA LYS A 1031 -31.57 -6.18 -49.96
C LYS A 1031 -32.46 -7.26 -49.32
N PRO A 1032 -31.96 -8.41 -48.81
CA PRO A 1032 -32.80 -9.39 -48.10
C PRO A 1032 -33.20 -8.99 -46.66
N ALA A 1033 -32.71 -7.86 -46.14
CA ALA A 1033 -32.90 -7.41 -44.75
C ALA A 1033 -33.53 -6.00 -44.63
N VAL A 1034 -33.84 -5.33 -45.74
CA VAL A 1034 -34.44 -3.98 -45.79
C VAL A 1034 -35.82 -4.05 -46.43
N ASP A 1035 -36.79 -3.29 -45.90
CA ASP A 1035 -38.14 -3.22 -46.47
C ASP A 1035 -38.13 -2.55 -47.86
N LEU A 1036 -39.01 -3.01 -48.74
CA LEU A 1036 -38.98 -2.70 -50.17
C LEU A 1036 -39.08 -1.19 -50.47
N PRO A 1037 -39.95 -0.39 -49.81
CA PRO A 1037 -40.00 1.07 -50.01
C PRO A 1037 -38.76 1.82 -49.50
N ASP A 1038 -38.06 1.26 -48.51
CA ASP A 1038 -36.82 1.86 -47.98
C ASP A 1038 -35.61 1.47 -48.83
N TYR A 1039 -35.61 0.28 -49.45
CA TYR A 1039 -34.65 -0.10 -50.48
C TYR A 1039 -34.80 0.78 -51.73
N GLU A 1040 -36.03 0.94 -52.26
CA GLU A 1040 -36.31 1.83 -53.40
C GLU A 1040 -35.87 3.28 -53.14
N ARG A 1041 -36.17 3.82 -51.96
CA ARG A 1041 -35.74 5.17 -51.57
C ARG A 1041 -34.22 5.31 -51.52
N ARG A 1042 -33.50 4.30 -51.01
CA ARG A 1042 -32.03 4.32 -50.94
C ARG A 1042 -31.42 4.20 -52.34
N ALA A 1043 -31.95 3.33 -53.20
CA ALA A 1043 -31.49 3.23 -54.59
C ALA A 1043 -31.69 4.55 -55.36
N MET A 1044 -32.83 5.23 -55.16
CA MET A 1044 -33.07 6.57 -55.71
C MET A 1044 -32.05 7.63 -55.21
N LEU A 1045 -31.62 7.55 -53.94
CA LEU A 1045 -30.57 8.45 -53.41
C LEU A 1045 -29.20 8.16 -54.03
N LEU A 1046 -28.85 6.88 -54.25
CA LEU A 1046 -27.63 6.50 -54.96
C LEU A 1046 -27.67 6.97 -56.43
N SER A 1047 -28.81 6.84 -57.11
CA SER A 1047 -29.02 7.40 -58.46
C SER A 1047 -28.82 8.93 -58.48
N ALA A 1048 -29.33 9.66 -57.49
CA ALA A 1048 -29.13 11.11 -57.39
C ALA A 1048 -27.65 11.50 -57.19
N GLU A 1049 -26.90 10.72 -56.40
CA GLU A 1049 -25.44 10.89 -56.26
C GLU A 1049 -24.69 10.53 -57.56
N GLN A 1050 -25.07 9.45 -58.24
CA GLN A 1050 -24.52 9.09 -59.55
C GLN A 1050 -24.66 10.24 -60.56
N VAL A 1051 -25.86 10.85 -60.61
CA VAL A 1051 -26.16 12.01 -61.45
C VAL A 1051 -25.33 13.24 -61.04
N ARG A 1052 -25.09 13.47 -59.74
CA ARG A 1052 -24.19 14.54 -59.27
C ARG A 1052 -22.76 14.35 -59.77
N ILE A 1053 -22.22 13.12 -59.69
CA ILE A 1053 -20.85 12.79 -60.12
C ILE A 1053 -20.73 12.92 -61.65
N ALA A 1054 -21.75 12.46 -62.38
CA ALA A 1054 -21.93 12.67 -63.81
C ALA A 1054 -21.88 14.15 -64.21
N ILE A 1055 -22.61 15.02 -63.51
CA ILE A 1055 -22.59 16.48 -63.74
C ILE A 1055 -21.21 17.08 -63.44
N GLY A 1056 -20.54 16.63 -62.38
CA GLY A 1056 -19.16 17.03 -62.07
C GLY A 1056 -18.17 16.64 -63.18
N THR A 1057 -18.34 15.44 -63.74
CA THR A 1057 -17.57 14.94 -64.88
C THR A 1057 -17.86 15.74 -66.15
N GLN A 1058 -19.12 16.13 -66.39
CA GLN A 1058 -19.48 17.02 -67.50
C GLN A 1058 -18.81 18.40 -67.35
N SER A 1059 -18.79 18.99 -66.15
CA SER A 1059 -18.05 20.24 -65.93
C SER A 1059 -16.56 20.10 -66.25
N ALA A 1060 -15.93 18.95 -65.99
CA ALA A 1060 -14.55 18.72 -66.39
C ALA A 1060 -14.38 18.62 -67.92
N ILE A 1061 -15.34 18.02 -68.65
CA ILE A 1061 -15.37 18.01 -70.12
C ILE A 1061 -15.47 19.45 -70.66
N ASP A 1062 -16.39 20.24 -70.11
CA ASP A 1062 -16.65 21.61 -70.54
C ASP A 1062 -15.43 22.51 -70.26
N ASP A 1063 -14.77 22.35 -69.11
CA ASP A 1063 -13.51 23.05 -68.79
C ASP A 1063 -12.41 22.72 -69.80
N VAL A 1064 -12.21 21.45 -70.16
CA VAL A 1064 -11.20 21.03 -71.16
C VAL A 1064 -11.53 21.59 -72.55
N ALA A 1065 -12.81 21.61 -72.91
CA ALA A 1065 -13.27 22.19 -74.17
C ALA A 1065 -13.08 23.73 -74.22
N SER A 1066 -13.10 24.41 -73.07
CA SER A 1066 -12.91 25.87 -72.96
C SER A 1066 -11.44 26.33 -73.08
N LEU A 1067 -10.47 25.42 -72.96
CA LEU A 1067 -9.03 25.74 -73.06
C LEU A 1067 -8.66 26.21 -74.49
N PRO A 1068 -7.69 27.14 -74.64
CA PRO A 1068 -7.14 27.48 -75.95
C PRO A 1068 -6.56 26.25 -76.64
N ASN A 1069 -7.08 25.91 -77.82
CA ASN A 1069 -6.79 24.67 -78.56
C ASN A 1069 -7.13 23.36 -77.82
N GLY A 1070 -7.86 23.41 -76.69
CA GLY A 1070 -8.22 22.24 -75.87
C GLY A 1070 -8.80 21.05 -76.65
N PRO A 1071 -9.80 21.26 -77.54
CA PRO A 1071 -10.37 20.21 -78.38
C PRO A 1071 -9.39 19.53 -79.36
N GLN A 1072 -8.26 20.17 -79.65
CA GLN A 1072 -7.21 19.66 -80.54
C GLN A 1072 -6.08 19.00 -79.74
N THR A 1073 -5.76 19.51 -78.54
CA THR A 1073 -4.66 19.04 -77.69
C THR A 1073 -5.05 17.86 -76.80
N PHE A 1074 -6.28 17.84 -76.29
CA PHE A 1074 -6.77 16.84 -75.31
C PHE A 1074 -7.90 15.99 -75.88
N GLN A 1075 -7.86 15.71 -77.20
CA GLN A 1075 -8.92 15.00 -77.91
C GLN A 1075 -9.20 13.60 -77.32
N LYS A 1076 -8.15 12.92 -76.84
CA LYS A 1076 -8.23 11.57 -76.27
C LYS A 1076 -8.84 11.59 -74.86
N GLU A 1077 -8.47 12.58 -74.06
CA GLU A 1077 -8.95 12.78 -72.70
C GLU A 1077 -10.42 13.21 -72.72
N LEU A 1078 -10.81 14.08 -73.65
CA LEU A 1078 -12.21 14.43 -73.94
C LEU A 1078 -13.03 13.20 -74.36
N GLN A 1079 -12.49 12.36 -75.25
CA GLN A 1079 -13.16 11.10 -75.64
C GLN A 1079 -13.37 10.17 -74.43
N LEU A 1080 -12.34 9.97 -73.61
CA LEU A 1080 -12.44 9.12 -72.41
C LEU A 1080 -13.42 9.68 -71.38
N LEU A 1081 -13.37 10.98 -71.05
CA LEU A 1081 -14.32 11.61 -70.14
C LEU A 1081 -15.76 11.56 -70.68
N THR A 1082 -15.96 11.68 -71.99
CA THR A 1082 -17.28 11.50 -72.62
C THR A 1082 -17.79 10.06 -72.49
N MET A 1083 -16.90 9.05 -72.56
CA MET A 1083 -17.28 7.66 -72.30
C MET A 1083 -17.60 7.42 -70.82
N VAL A 1084 -16.80 7.97 -69.89
CA VAL A 1084 -17.12 7.97 -68.44
C VAL A 1084 -18.53 8.52 -68.23
N ARG A 1085 -18.79 9.72 -68.76
CA ARG A 1085 -20.09 10.40 -68.62
C ARG A 1085 -21.24 9.53 -69.07
N ARG A 1086 -21.09 8.82 -70.19
CA ARG A 1086 -22.10 7.89 -70.73
C ARG A 1086 -22.32 6.67 -69.82
N VAL A 1087 -21.26 6.07 -69.29
CA VAL A 1087 -21.37 4.90 -68.39
C VAL A 1087 -22.00 5.32 -67.04
N MET A 1088 -21.72 6.52 -66.55
CA MET A 1088 -22.40 7.10 -65.38
C MET A 1088 -23.90 7.35 -65.62
N ASP A 1089 -24.33 7.73 -66.83
CA ASP A 1089 -25.77 7.79 -67.16
C ASP A 1089 -26.42 6.39 -67.11
N GLU A 1090 -25.72 5.37 -67.58
CA GLU A 1090 -26.21 3.98 -67.56
C GLU A 1090 -26.32 3.45 -66.12
N ALA A 1091 -25.31 3.68 -65.28
CA ALA A 1091 -25.36 3.39 -63.85
C ALA A 1091 -26.51 4.16 -63.15
N GLY A 1092 -26.68 5.44 -63.48
CA GLY A 1092 -27.73 6.29 -62.90
C GLY A 1092 -29.14 5.77 -63.20
N GLY A 1093 -29.37 5.35 -64.46
CA GLY A 1093 -30.64 4.76 -64.89
C GLY A 1093 -30.91 3.36 -64.30
N LEU A 1094 -29.87 2.55 -64.07
CA LEU A 1094 -30.01 1.27 -63.36
C LEU A 1094 -30.44 1.49 -61.91
N LEU A 1095 -29.79 2.42 -61.20
CA LEU A 1095 -30.14 2.81 -59.83
C LEU A 1095 -31.50 3.50 -59.72
N GLU A 1096 -31.94 4.22 -60.77
CA GLU A 1096 -33.29 4.80 -60.89
C GLU A 1096 -34.38 3.72 -61.08
N SER A 1097 -34.00 2.52 -61.55
CA SER A 1097 -34.87 1.33 -61.69
C SER A 1097 -34.78 0.35 -60.49
N PRO A 1098 -34.48 0.85 -59.28
CA PRO A 1098 -33.94 0.12 -58.13
C PRO A 1098 -33.05 -1.13 -58.37
N ASP A 1099 -32.24 -1.18 -59.42
CA ASP A 1099 -31.30 -2.29 -59.65
C ASP A 1099 -29.91 -1.97 -59.08
N THR A 1100 -29.65 -2.37 -57.84
CA THR A 1100 -28.32 -2.34 -57.20
C THR A 1100 -27.45 -3.55 -57.56
N GLY A 1101 -27.93 -4.44 -58.44
CA GLY A 1101 -27.33 -5.74 -58.68
C GLY A 1101 -26.01 -5.67 -59.48
N PRO A 1102 -25.51 -6.84 -59.94
CA PRO A 1102 -24.24 -6.94 -60.64
C PRO A 1102 -24.07 -6.03 -61.87
N LYS A 1103 -25.17 -5.55 -62.47
CA LYS A 1103 -25.14 -4.63 -63.60
C LYS A 1103 -24.77 -3.20 -63.20
N ALA A 1104 -25.39 -2.63 -62.17
CA ALA A 1104 -25.04 -1.29 -61.69
C ALA A 1104 -23.59 -1.27 -61.18
N ILE A 1105 -23.23 -2.28 -60.38
CA ILE A 1105 -21.86 -2.44 -59.86
C ILE A 1105 -20.82 -2.61 -60.99
N ALA A 1106 -21.20 -3.24 -62.11
CA ALA A 1106 -20.34 -3.34 -63.29
C ALA A 1106 -20.21 -2.01 -64.03
N ALA A 1107 -21.31 -1.27 -64.24
CA ALA A 1107 -21.29 0.05 -64.86
C ALA A 1107 -20.47 1.07 -64.04
N GLU A 1108 -20.71 1.17 -62.73
CA GLU A 1108 -19.90 1.98 -61.80
C GLU A 1108 -18.40 1.57 -61.85
N THR A 1109 -18.11 0.26 -61.97
CA THR A 1109 -16.73 -0.23 -62.13
C THR A 1109 -16.11 0.17 -63.47
N GLU A 1110 -16.87 0.13 -64.56
CA GLU A 1110 -16.42 0.56 -65.88
C GLU A 1110 -16.18 2.09 -65.92
N ALA A 1111 -17.03 2.89 -65.27
CA ALA A 1111 -16.82 4.32 -65.09
C ALA A 1111 -15.51 4.62 -64.31
N ILE A 1112 -15.24 3.87 -63.23
CA ILE A 1112 -13.97 3.93 -62.48
C ILE A 1112 -12.78 3.53 -63.37
N GLU A 1113 -12.89 2.46 -64.17
CA GLU A 1113 -11.81 2.04 -65.06
C GLU A 1113 -11.52 3.07 -66.16
N LEU A 1114 -12.54 3.71 -66.72
CA LEU A 1114 -12.39 4.79 -67.70
C LEU A 1114 -11.82 6.08 -67.06
N LEU A 1115 -12.20 6.43 -65.83
CA LEU A 1115 -11.60 7.53 -65.04
C LEU A 1115 -10.15 7.26 -64.62
N LEU A 1116 -9.76 6.00 -64.47
CA LEU A 1116 -8.36 5.63 -64.27
C LEU A 1116 -7.55 5.72 -65.58
N GLN A 1117 -8.18 5.55 -66.73
CA GLN A 1117 -7.53 5.68 -68.04
C GLN A 1117 -7.26 7.14 -68.44
N THR A 1118 -8.09 8.11 -68.01
CA THR A 1118 -7.78 9.54 -68.16
C THR A 1118 -6.60 9.98 -67.29
N LYS A 1119 -6.33 9.25 -66.20
CA LYS A 1119 -5.22 9.50 -65.26
C LYS A 1119 -3.93 8.75 -65.64
N ARG A 1120 -3.24 9.20 -66.69
CA ARG A 1120 -1.84 8.82 -66.96
C ARG A 1120 -0.91 10.02 -67.04
N GLN A 1121 -0.39 10.42 -65.88
CA GLN A 1121 0.63 11.46 -65.73
C GLN A 1121 1.97 10.81 -65.38
N PRO A 1122 3.02 10.95 -66.21
CA PRO A 1122 4.40 10.73 -65.76
C PRO A 1122 4.91 11.96 -64.97
N PRO A 1123 5.69 11.79 -63.90
CA PRO A 1123 6.29 12.93 -63.20
C PRO A 1123 7.50 13.48 -63.99
N GLY A 1124 7.34 14.67 -64.59
CA GLY A 1124 8.47 15.49 -65.06
C GLY A 1124 8.32 16.07 -66.48
N GLY A 1125 8.12 17.39 -66.58
CA GLY A 1125 8.15 18.13 -67.85
C GLY A 1125 8.17 19.65 -67.67
N GLY A 1126 9.26 20.30 -68.14
CA GLY A 1126 9.48 21.76 -68.13
C GLY A 1126 10.12 22.31 -66.84
N GLY A 1127 11.21 23.09 -66.80
CA GLY A 1127 12.06 23.67 -67.86
C GLY A 1127 12.28 25.18 -67.60
N GLY A 1128 13.49 25.72 -67.47
CA GLY A 1128 14.85 25.15 -67.47
C GLY A 1128 15.90 26.27 -67.20
N GLY A 1129 17.17 26.04 -67.57
CA GLY A 1129 18.15 27.14 -67.76
C GLY A 1129 19.41 27.15 -66.88
N GLY A 1130 20.54 26.70 -67.44
CA GLY A 1130 21.89 27.23 -67.13
C GLY A 1130 22.84 26.36 -66.29
N GLY A 1131 24.05 26.11 -66.83
CA GLY A 1131 25.27 25.89 -66.03
C GLY A 1131 25.76 24.45 -65.83
N SER A 1132 26.56 23.94 -66.78
CA SER A 1132 27.65 22.99 -66.47
C SER A 1132 28.91 23.82 -66.13
N PRO A 1133 29.86 23.39 -65.26
CA PRO A 1133 30.62 22.14 -65.45
C PRO A 1133 30.92 21.32 -64.17
N GLY A 1134 31.37 20.07 -64.31
CA GLY A 1134 32.07 19.36 -63.22
C GLY A 1134 31.94 17.83 -63.24
N GLY A 1135 32.87 17.13 -63.89
CA GLY A 1135 32.83 15.67 -64.12
C GLY A 1135 32.92 14.74 -62.89
N GLY A 1136 32.74 13.44 -63.15
CA GLY A 1136 33.06 12.38 -62.17
C GLY A 1136 32.24 11.09 -62.35
N GLY A 1137 32.76 10.12 -63.10
CA GLY A 1137 32.05 8.91 -63.50
C GLY A 1137 31.62 7.92 -62.39
N GLY A 1138 30.82 6.91 -62.77
CA GLY A 1138 30.85 5.62 -62.06
C GLY A 1138 29.54 4.99 -61.56
N ALA A 1139 28.38 5.20 -62.19
CA ALA A 1139 27.15 4.47 -61.84
C ALA A 1139 27.06 3.08 -62.55
N ALA A 1140 28.02 2.18 -62.28
CA ALA A 1140 28.05 0.84 -62.87
C ALA A 1140 28.74 -0.24 -61.99
N THR A 1141 28.58 -0.17 -60.66
CA THR A 1141 28.98 -1.26 -59.72
C THR A 1141 28.28 -1.06 -58.36
N ALA A 1142 26.98 -1.38 -58.28
CA ALA A 1142 26.23 -1.34 -57.01
C ALA A 1142 25.07 -2.38 -56.98
N SER A 1143 25.27 -3.55 -57.59
CA SER A 1143 24.22 -4.58 -57.73
C SER A 1143 24.71 -6.01 -57.42
N ALA A 1144 25.85 -6.13 -56.72
CA ALA A 1144 26.53 -7.41 -56.47
C ALA A 1144 27.05 -7.58 -55.02
N ALA A 1145 26.71 -6.66 -54.10
CA ALA A 1145 27.28 -6.61 -52.74
C ALA A 1145 26.20 -6.50 -51.65
N ALA A 1146 25.11 -7.25 -51.79
CA ALA A 1146 23.99 -7.27 -50.82
C ALA A 1146 23.44 -8.69 -50.56
N LEU A 1147 24.26 -9.72 -50.79
CA LEU A 1147 23.90 -11.14 -50.63
C LEU A 1147 24.98 -11.97 -49.91
N SER A 1148 25.91 -11.30 -49.22
CA SER A 1148 27.03 -11.93 -48.48
C SER A 1148 26.95 -11.80 -46.96
N GLU A 1149 25.87 -11.27 -46.40
CA GLU A 1149 25.71 -11.03 -44.95
C GLU A 1149 24.45 -11.67 -44.34
N LEU A 1150 24.12 -12.91 -44.74
CA LEU A 1150 23.11 -13.69 -44.02
C LEU A 1150 23.41 -15.20 -44.03
N GLY A 1151 24.17 -15.63 -43.03
CA GLY A 1151 24.47 -17.03 -42.74
C GLY A 1151 25.56 -17.17 -41.65
N PRO A 1152 25.28 -17.76 -40.47
CA PRO A 1152 26.31 -17.98 -39.46
C PRO A 1152 27.14 -19.22 -39.82
N GLY A 1153 28.44 -19.02 -40.04
CA GLY A 1153 29.39 -20.08 -40.42
C GLY A 1153 29.84 -19.91 -41.87
N GLY A 1154 31.11 -19.55 -42.05
CA GLY A 1154 31.70 -19.41 -43.37
C GLY A 1154 32.42 -20.68 -43.83
N ASP A 1155 32.35 -20.94 -45.12
CA ASP A 1155 33.37 -21.68 -45.88
C ASP A 1155 33.49 -21.03 -47.26
N SER A 1156 34.68 -20.53 -47.59
CA SER A 1156 34.91 -19.69 -48.76
C SER A 1156 35.48 -20.48 -49.94
N GLU A 1157 34.70 -21.37 -50.54
CA GLU A 1157 34.97 -21.88 -51.91
C GLU A 1157 33.77 -22.61 -52.54
N SER A 1158 32.85 -21.86 -53.16
CA SER A 1158 31.87 -22.45 -54.10
C SER A 1158 31.44 -21.46 -55.20
N GLU A 1159 31.88 -21.70 -56.43
CA GLU A 1159 31.38 -20.97 -57.61
C GLU A 1159 29.92 -21.33 -57.92
N VAL A 1160 29.05 -20.32 -58.01
CA VAL A 1160 27.68 -20.50 -58.53
C VAL A 1160 27.68 -20.30 -60.04
N LYS A 1161 27.77 -21.39 -60.81
CA LYS A 1161 27.45 -21.37 -62.25
C LYS A 1161 25.94 -21.39 -62.44
N ALA A 1162 25.42 -20.40 -63.15
CA ALA A 1162 24.06 -20.42 -63.69
C ALA A 1162 23.86 -21.68 -64.56
N ARG A 1163 22.74 -22.37 -64.37
CA ARG A 1163 22.27 -23.46 -65.25
C ARG A 1163 20.85 -23.17 -65.74
N PRO A 1164 20.51 -23.59 -66.96
CA PRO A 1164 19.24 -23.25 -67.59
C PRO A 1164 18.08 -24.10 -67.07
N VAL A 1165 16.86 -23.68 -67.45
CA VAL A 1165 15.59 -24.32 -67.15
C VAL A 1165 15.65 -25.83 -67.40
N GLY A 1166 15.48 -26.62 -66.35
CA GLY A 1166 15.34 -28.08 -66.40
C GLY A 1166 14.09 -28.48 -65.62
N GLN A 1167 13.35 -29.47 -66.13
CA GLN A 1167 12.17 -29.99 -65.45
C GLN A 1167 12.53 -30.48 -64.04
N SER A 1168 11.82 -29.97 -63.03
CA SER A 1168 12.03 -30.31 -61.64
C SER A 1168 11.44 -31.70 -61.33
N THR A 1169 12.23 -32.75 -61.48
CA THR A 1169 12.04 -33.95 -60.67
C THR A 1169 12.49 -33.63 -59.25
N GLY A 1170 11.57 -33.77 -58.29
CA GLY A 1170 11.75 -33.31 -56.90
C GLY A 1170 12.92 -33.95 -56.17
N ARG A 1171 13.41 -33.25 -55.13
CA ARG A 1171 14.48 -33.73 -54.24
C ARG A 1171 14.03 -33.70 -52.78
N ALA A 1172 12.88 -34.32 -52.51
CA ALA A 1172 12.48 -34.75 -51.18
C ALA A 1172 12.89 -36.22 -50.94
N GLY A 1173 13.02 -36.62 -49.67
CA GLY A 1173 13.63 -37.90 -49.30
C GLY A 1173 12.68 -39.10 -49.43
N LYS A 1174 12.92 -39.98 -50.41
CA LYS A 1174 12.27 -41.30 -50.57
C LYS A 1174 10.74 -41.28 -50.42
N GLU A 1175 10.09 -40.64 -51.38
CA GLU A 1175 8.68 -40.89 -51.69
C GLU A 1175 8.47 -42.35 -52.15
N PHE A 1176 7.30 -42.91 -51.84
CA PHE A 1176 6.85 -44.14 -52.47
C PHE A 1176 6.45 -43.87 -53.94
N PRO A 1177 6.84 -44.72 -54.90
CA PRO A 1177 6.36 -44.62 -56.28
C PRO A 1177 4.83 -44.60 -56.35
N GLU A 1178 4.27 -43.94 -57.36
CA GLU A 1178 2.82 -43.82 -57.54
C GLU A 1178 2.13 -45.19 -57.56
N GLU A 1179 2.74 -46.18 -58.22
CA GLU A 1179 2.34 -47.59 -58.23
C GLU A 1179 2.17 -48.20 -56.82
N PHE A 1180 3.05 -47.84 -55.88
CA PHE A 1180 3.01 -48.31 -54.50
C PHE A 1180 1.90 -47.59 -53.71
N LYS A 1181 1.70 -46.29 -53.94
CA LYS A 1181 0.60 -45.51 -53.35
C LYS A 1181 -0.78 -46.04 -53.82
N THR A 1182 -0.94 -46.30 -55.11
CA THR A 1182 -2.16 -46.93 -55.68
C THR A 1182 -2.34 -48.38 -55.20
N GLY A 1183 -1.25 -49.13 -55.05
CA GLY A 1183 -1.29 -50.48 -54.45
C GLY A 1183 -1.74 -50.47 -52.98
N LEU A 1184 -1.38 -49.43 -52.21
CA LEU A 1184 -1.79 -49.23 -50.83
C LEU A 1184 -3.30 -48.97 -50.72
N ASP A 1185 -3.83 -48.10 -51.58
CA ASP A 1185 -5.27 -47.81 -51.65
C ASP A 1185 -6.08 -49.04 -52.11
N ALA A 1186 -5.55 -49.82 -53.06
CA ALA A 1186 -6.15 -51.09 -53.46
C ALA A 1186 -6.09 -52.14 -52.34
N TYR A 1187 -5.04 -52.17 -51.52
CA TYR A 1187 -4.92 -53.08 -50.39
C TYR A 1187 -5.97 -52.79 -49.31
N PHE A 1188 -6.12 -51.53 -48.87
CA PHE A 1188 -7.11 -51.17 -47.85
C PHE A 1188 -8.56 -51.38 -48.34
N ASN A 1189 -8.87 -51.01 -49.58
CA ASN A 1189 -10.19 -51.30 -50.17
C ASN A 1189 -10.50 -52.81 -50.22
N ASN A 1190 -9.50 -53.66 -50.50
CA ASN A 1190 -9.69 -55.12 -50.49
C ASN A 1190 -9.85 -55.69 -49.07
N LEU A 1191 -9.15 -55.12 -48.08
CA LEU A 1191 -9.26 -55.51 -46.68
C LEU A 1191 -10.66 -55.22 -46.13
N GLU A 1192 -11.20 -54.04 -46.42
CA GLU A 1192 -12.52 -53.60 -45.93
C GLU A 1192 -13.66 -54.37 -46.62
N ASN A 1193 -13.52 -54.69 -47.91
CA ASN A 1193 -14.46 -55.55 -48.63
C ASN A 1193 -14.50 -57.00 -48.13
N GLN A 1194 -13.45 -57.51 -47.46
CA GLN A 1194 -13.46 -58.82 -46.79
C GLN A 1194 -14.11 -58.79 -45.40
N GLY A 1195 -14.18 -57.63 -44.75
CA GLY A 1195 -14.86 -57.44 -43.46
C GLY A 1195 -16.39 -57.35 -43.54
N GLY A 1196 -16.96 -57.29 -44.75
CA GLY A 1196 -18.39 -57.03 -45.00
C GLY A 1196 -19.38 -58.17 -44.69
N ALA A 1197 -19.00 -59.18 -43.89
CA ALA A 1197 -19.89 -60.25 -43.47
C ALA A 1197 -20.62 -59.87 -42.16
N LYS A 1198 -21.86 -59.36 -42.30
CA LYS A 1198 -22.79 -59.10 -41.18
C LYS A 1198 -22.96 -60.32 -40.26
N PRO A 1199 -23.10 -60.08 -38.96
CA PRO A 1199 -24.44 -59.97 -38.36
C PRO A 1199 -24.91 -58.52 -38.14
#